data_AF-A0A947NZ69-F1
#
_entry.id   AF-A0A947NZ69-F1
#
_cell.length_a   1.000
_cell.length_b   1.000
_cell.length_c   1.000
_cell.angle_alpha   90.00
_cell.angle_beta   90.00
_cell.angle_gamma   90.00
#
_symmetry.space_group_name_H-M   'P 1'
#
loop_
_entity.id
_entity.type
_entity.pdbx_description
1 polymer ?
#
loop_
_entity_poly.entity_id
_entity_poly.type
_entity_poly.pdbx_seq_one_letter_code
_entity_poly.pdbx_strand_id
1 'polypeptide(L)'
;MSTGTHIRAVEGDETAPSSEAFVGGEREGSPNPDEYTVDDEQEWLEDAPARRSLSWIIPAAAGLLILGWSGFFGWANRNDILAGGTPQQWIGWITAWAVPVLLVVGIWLLAMRNSAREAHRFGDAARVLSLESERLEERLHRINRELSMAREFLTTQSRELEFLGRSASERISEHAGRLQDLVQINGAQVDAIASVSTTAVENMSKLRDNLPVIATSARDASNQIGSAGRTATAQLEELVSGFSRLNEFGEASERQVSSLRERIDGALDDLAARLDQIDTAAADRFTMLRSESETFRNELDGREIDALAHIRTRAAALRDEMSELAQIHREDEDNALVELRARIRVLRDDAAATAQAVRDGEDRALGAWNGQIGALQERLTTMLAEVTRLDSQAVDGSNRKLQALLSEAEAVDLRLAQREEQFDARIAERRENFAAIEEAALMALEERLAALDTDLAERRDTQAVHIRALAEQGEALAERVAELGAQMGGVADQGRETGDALAAAVAHLHDMLIQSRGALDGTDEAVTGLTDASVRLLELIQASARHAKEDLPVAIGDFEHRLTEAEGRTDRLRATMEEAKDAGTALTEVVDLAGDHSRQAIVTIGEFRESLSGTIAEQAQALDGLRDRLDAIDTQNVEVADRARQELTSAIAELEKRARGALFSIENEQAVRIRKLADRVGE
;
A
#
# COMPACT_ATOMS: atom_id res chain seq x y z
N MET A 1 55.06 -46.08 19.58
CA MET A 1 54.12 -45.63 20.63
C MET A 1 53.16 -44.67 19.93
N SER A 2 51.85 -44.82 19.81
CA SER A 2 50.83 -45.82 20.19
C SER A 2 49.57 -45.32 19.43
N THR A 3 49.20 -45.92 18.29
CA THR A 3 47.95 -46.71 18.06
C THR A 3 46.64 -45.91 18.26
N GLY A 4 45.68 -45.88 17.33
CA GLY A 4 45.40 -46.89 16.32
C GLY A 4 44.47 -46.50 15.17
N THR A 5 44.54 -47.40 14.20
CA THR A 5 43.83 -47.67 12.96
C THR A 5 42.37 -48.06 13.17
N HIS A 6 41.48 -47.79 12.21
CA HIS A 6 40.62 -48.85 11.60
C HIS A 6 39.98 -48.39 10.29
N ILE A 7 40.16 -49.24 9.27
CA ILE A 7 39.52 -49.25 7.93
C ILE A 7 38.47 -50.38 7.92
N ARG A 8 37.32 -50.15 7.27
CA ARG A 8 36.47 -51.14 6.52
C ARG A 8 35.37 -50.34 5.77
N ALA A 9 35.40 -50.13 4.45
CA ALA A 9 35.17 -51.02 3.29
C ALA A 9 33.72 -51.53 3.16
N VAL A 10 33.04 -51.17 2.06
CA VAL A 10 32.42 -52.08 1.05
C VAL A 10 32.24 -51.32 -0.27
N GLU A 11 32.82 -51.87 -1.34
CA GLU A 11 32.60 -51.54 -2.76
C GLU A 11 31.19 -51.91 -3.23
N GLY A 12 30.69 -51.16 -4.21
CA GLY A 12 29.58 -51.55 -5.08
C GLY A 12 29.80 -50.90 -6.44
N ASP A 13 30.35 -51.70 -7.36
CA ASP A 13 30.75 -51.39 -8.73
C ASP A 13 29.54 -51.28 -9.68
N GLU A 14 29.82 -50.76 -10.87
CA GLU A 14 29.07 -50.82 -12.14
C GLU A 14 27.88 -49.86 -12.33
N THR A 15 28.12 -48.73 -13.02
CA THR A 15 27.80 -48.57 -14.46
C THR A 15 28.02 -47.11 -14.90
N ALA A 16 29.01 -46.90 -15.78
CA ALA A 16 29.09 -45.73 -16.67
C ALA A 16 28.52 -46.13 -18.05
N PRO A 17 28.02 -45.20 -18.89
CA PRO A 17 28.92 -44.33 -19.66
C PRO A 17 28.48 -42.85 -19.66
N SER A 18 29.39 -41.93 -19.33
CA SER A 18 30.07 -41.00 -20.27
C SER A 18 29.15 -40.25 -21.24
N SER A 19 28.75 -39.04 -20.83
CA SER A 19 28.35 -37.96 -21.73
C SER A 19 29.59 -37.14 -22.14
N GLU A 20 29.49 -36.62 -23.36
CA GLU A 20 30.58 -36.20 -24.22
C GLU A 20 31.35 -34.95 -23.79
N ALA A 21 32.55 -34.89 -24.37
CA ALA A 21 33.55 -33.85 -24.35
C ALA A 21 33.02 -32.41 -24.55
N PHE A 22 33.46 -31.58 -23.62
CA PHE A 22 33.97 -30.21 -23.76
C PHE A 22 34.26 -29.74 -25.20
N VAL A 23 33.52 -28.73 -25.67
CA VAL A 23 34.04 -27.67 -26.55
C VAL A 23 33.68 -26.35 -25.89
N GLY A 24 34.72 -25.59 -25.53
CA GLY A 24 34.61 -24.31 -24.84
C GLY A 24 33.85 -23.27 -25.67
N GLY A 25 32.87 -22.66 -25.03
CA GLY A 25 32.36 -21.35 -25.38
C GLY A 25 32.46 -20.50 -24.11
N GLU A 26 33.38 -19.54 -24.12
CA GLU A 26 33.44 -18.46 -23.14
C GLU A 26 32.07 -17.79 -23.06
N ARG A 27 31.38 -18.00 -21.94
CA ARG A 27 30.25 -17.16 -21.52
C ARG A 27 30.81 -16.17 -20.51
N GLU A 28 30.97 -14.94 -20.97
CA GLU A 28 31.02 -13.75 -20.13
C GLU A 28 29.90 -13.85 -19.09
N GLY A 29 30.30 -13.90 -17.82
CA GLY A 29 29.38 -13.85 -16.71
C GLY A 29 28.72 -12.48 -16.65
N SER A 30 27.39 -12.46 -16.51
CA SER A 30 26.63 -11.30 -16.09
C SER A 30 27.21 -10.70 -14.80
N PRO A 31 27.32 -9.36 -14.68
CA PRO A 31 27.79 -8.74 -13.44
C PRO A 31 26.70 -8.82 -12.36
N ASN A 32 27.14 -9.14 -11.14
CA ASN A 32 26.40 -8.96 -9.89
C ASN A 32 25.89 -7.51 -9.74
N PRO A 33 24.64 -7.27 -9.30
CA PRO A 33 24.11 -5.91 -9.13
C PRO A 33 24.33 -5.31 -7.73
N ASP A 34 25.35 -5.71 -6.97
CA ASP A 34 25.60 -5.19 -5.62
C ASP A 34 27.09 -4.91 -5.34
N GLU A 35 27.72 -4.14 -6.22
CA GLU A 35 28.94 -3.43 -5.87
C GLU A 35 28.80 -1.99 -6.34
N TYR A 36 28.25 -1.14 -5.48
CA TYR A 36 28.40 0.30 -5.61
C TYR A 36 29.89 0.62 -5.45
N THR A 37 30.63 0.56 -6.56
CA THR A 37 31.88 1.29 -6.69
C THR A 37 31.51 2.75 -6.56
N VAL A 38 31.85 3.34 -5.41
CA VAL A 38 31.94 4.79 -5.29
C VAL A 38 32.91 5.22 -6.38
N ASP A 39 32.36 5.90 -7.38
CA ASP A 39 33.14 6.57 -8.41
C ASP A 39 33.84 7.76 -7.74
N ASP A 40 34.90 7.44 -6.98
CA ASP A 40 35.90 8.40 -6.56
C ASP A 40 36.75 8.74 -7.80
N GLU A 41 36.12 9.39 -8.80
CA GLU A 41 36.81 10.34 -9.68
C GLU A 41 37.15 11.59 -8.85
N GLN A 42 37.86 11.38 -7.75
CA GLN A 42 38.74 12.37 -7.19
C GLN A 42 39.89 12.44 -8.18
N GLU A 43 39.75 13.31 -9.17
CA GLU A 43 40.82 13.69 -10.08
C GLU A 43 42.06 13.96 -9.23
N TRP A 44 42.98 12.99 -9.20
CA TRP A 44 44.28 13.13 -8.57
C TRP A 44 44.96 14.22 -9.39
N LEU A 45 44.84 15.47 -8.94
CA LEU A 45 45.76 16.51 -9.29
C LEU A 45 47.13 15.99 -8.88
N GLU A 46 47.83 15.38 -9.84
CA GLU A 46 49.26 15.12 -9.74
C GLU A 46 49.86 16.39 -9.15
N ASP A 47 50.41 16.27 -7.94
CA ASP A 47 51.17 17.31 -7.30
C ASP A 47 52.24 17.73 -8.29
N ALA A 48 51.99 18.83 -9.02
CA ALA A 48 52.89 19.34 -10.03
C ALA A 48 54.24 19.47 -9.32
N PRO A 49 55.31 18.81 -9.82
CA PRO A 49 56.53 18.61 -9.06
C PRO A 49 56.98 19.96 -8.56
N ALA A 50 57.00 20.12 -7.22
CA ALA A 50 57.31 21.36 -6.55
C ALA A 50 58.57 21.94 -7.21
N ARG A 51 58.39 22.93 -8.08
CA ARG A 51 59.50 23.54 -8.81
C ARG A 51 60.41 24.06 -7.71
N ARG A 52 61.57 23.41 -7.53
CA ARG A 52 62.59 23.79 -6.54
C ARG A 52 62.79 25.29 -6.67
N SER A 53 62.14 26.01 -5.76
CA SER A 53 61.94 27.42 -5.98
C SER A 53 63.30 28.08 -5.85
N LEU A 54 63.63 28.96 -6.79
CA LEU A 54 64.71 29.95 -6.66
C LEU A 54 64.60 30.82 -5.40
N SER A 55 63.66 30.53 -4.47
CA SER A 55 63.43 31.26 -3.23
C SER A 55 64.61 31.20 -2.25
N TRP A 56 65.50 30.20 -2.35
CA TRP A 56 66.73 30.17 -1.55
C TRP A 56 67.90 30.94 -2.19
N ILE A 57 67.85 31.18 -3.51
CA ILE A 57 68.93 31.88 -4.22
C ILE A 57 68.98 33.36 -3.82
N ILE A 58 67.82 33.98 -3.60
CA ILE A 58 67.73 35.38 -3.16
C ILE A 58 68.38 35.60 -1.77
N PRO A 59 68.05 34.84 -0.70
CA PRO A 59 68.72 34.98 0.58
C PRO A 59 70.19 34.54 0.53
N ALA A 60 70.54 33.51 -0.26
CA ALA A 60 71.93 33.09 -0.41
C ALA A 60 72.80 34.15 -1.11
N ALA A 61 72.29 34.79 -2.16
CA ALA A 61 72.97 35.87 -2.87
C ALA A 61 73.10 37.13 -2.01
N ALA A 62 72.06 37.50 -1.26
CA ALA A 62 72.12 38.60 -0.30
C ALA A 62 73.16 38.35 0.80
N GLY A 63 73.22 37.13 1.34
CA GLY A 63 74.24 36.73 2.32
C GLY A 63 75.66 36.79 1.76
N LEU A 64 75.89 36.30 0.53
CA LEU A 64 77.19 36.38 -0.14
C LEU A 64 77.63 37.83 -0.36
N LEU A 65 76.71 38.72 -0.74
CA LEU A 65 76.99 40.12 -0.99
C LEU A 65 77.38 40.85 0.31
N ILE A 66 76.68 40.57 1.41
CA ILE A 66 77.01 41.09 2.75
C ILE A 66 78.37 40.57 3.23
N LEU A 67 78.66 39.27 3.05
CA LEU A 67 79.95 38.69 3.41
C LEU A 67 81.09 39.27 2.59
N GLY A 68 80.90 39.42 1.27
CA GLY A 68 81.88 40.03 0.38
C GLY A 68 82.18 41.48 0.75
N TRP A 69 81.13 42.28 1.02
CA TRP A 69 81.29 43.66 1.46
C TRP A 69 81.97 43.76 2.83
N SER A 70 81.58 42.93 3.79
CA SER A 70 82.17 42.91 5.14
C SER A 70 83.64 42.51 5.11
N GLY A 71 84.00 41.53 4.28
CA GLY A 71 85.39 41.12 4.08
C GLY A 71 86.23 42.22 3.42
N PHE A 72 85.72 42.85 2.37
CA PHE A 72 86.40 43.96 1.68
C PHE A 72 86.60 45.16 2.61
N PHE A 73 85.57 45.53 3.38
CA PHE A 73 85.63 46.64 4.32
C PHE A 73 86.66 46.41 5.43
N GLY A 74 86.68 45.21 6.01
CA GLY A 74 87.65 44.83 7.03
C GLY A 74 89.08 44.78 6.51
N TRP A 75 89.29 44.33 5.27
CA TRP A 75 90.61 44.35 4.63
C TRP A 75 91.10 45.77 4.35
N ALA A 76 90.25 46.63 3.79
CA ALA A 76 90.60 48.00 3.42
C ALA A 76 90.97 48.88 4.64
N ASN A 77 90.29 48.69 5.78
CA ASN A 77 90.52 49.47 7.00
C ASN A 77 91.41 48.74 8.03
N ARG A 78 92.01 47.61 7.66
CA ARG A 78 92.75 46.72 8.58
C ARG A 78 93.88 47.43 9.34
N ASN A 79 94.68 48.23 8.63
CA ASN A 79 95.85 48.87 9.22
C ASN A 79 95.44 49.95 10.24
N ASP A 80 94.39 50.71 9.94
CA ASP A 80 93.90 51.79 10.82
C ASP A 80 93.15 51.23 12.03
N ILE A 81 92.44 50.10 11.87
CA ILE A 81 91.76 49.40 12.97
C ILE A 81 92.78 48.81 13.95
N LEU A 82 93.84 48.19 13.46
CA LEU A 82 94.90 47.60 14.29
C LEU A 82 95.77 48.65 15.00
N ALA A 83 95.84 49.87 14.46
CA ALA A 83 96.55 50.99 15.07
C ALA A 83 95.79 51.64 16.25
N GLY A 84 94.53 51.23 16.52
CA GLY A 84 93.71 51.75 17.61
C GLY A 84 93.04 53.07 17.26
N GLY A 85 91.99 53.02 16.43
CA GLY A 85 91.22 54.20 16.01
C GLY A 85 90.56 54.96 17.18
N THR A 86 90.42 56.27 17.01
CA THR A 86 89.66 57.14 17.92
C THR A 86 88.17 56.80 17.93
N PRO A 87 87.41 57.09 19.01
CA PRO A 87 85.98 56.80 19.09
C PRO A 87 85.16 57.38 17.92
N GLN A 88 85.55 58.55 17.40
CA GLN A 88 84.90 59.17 16.24
C GLN A 88 85.14 58.39 14.94
N GLN A 89 86.33 57.81 14.77
CA GLN A 89 86.64 56.96 13.62
C GLN A 89 85.87 55.65 13.65
N TRP A 90 85.68 55.07 14.84
CA TRP A 90 84.83 53.89 15.02
C TRP A 90 83.39 54.13 14.59
N ILE A 91 82.80 55.27 14.93
CA ILE A 91 81.44 55.64 14.47
C ILE A 91 81.40 55.77 12.95
N GLY A 92 82.42 56.40 12.35
CA GLY A 92 82.57 56.52 10.90
C GLY A 92 82.65 55.15 10.20
N TRP A 93 83.46 54.23 10.73
CA TRP A 93 83.61 52.88 10.19
C TRP A 93 82.32 52.07 10.31
N ILE A 94 81.64 52.12 11.47
CA ILE A 94 80.36 51.42 11.68
C ILE A 94 79.32 51.94 10.68
N THR A 95 79.23 53.26 10.49
CA THR A 95 78.26 53.87 9.56
C THR A 95 78.56 53.51 8.11
N ALA A 96 79.83 53.58 7.70
CA ALA A 96 80.26 53.23 6.34
C ALA A 96 80.03 51.74 6.01
N TRP A 97 80.14 50.85 7.01
CA TRP A 97 79.82 49.44 6.85
C TRP A 97 78.30 49.18 6.83
N ALA A 98 77.53 49.83 7.71
CA ALA A 98 76.11 49.56 7.90
C ALA A 98 75.22 50.03 6.74
N VAL A 99 75.56 51.14 6.07
CA VAL A 99 74.72 51.70 4.99
C VAL A 99 74.51 50.72 3.83
N PRO A 100 75.54 50.08 3.25
CA PRO A 100 75.35 49.09 2.19
C PRO A 100 74.64 47.82 2.66
N VAL A 101 74.90 47.36 3.89
CA VAL A 101 74.26 46.17 4.47
C VAL A 101 72.75 46.39 4.65
N LEU A 102 72.34 47.55 5.16
CA LEU A 102 70.94 47.93 5.29
C LEU A 102 70.22 48.02 3.94
N LEU A 103 70.92 48.47 2.90
CA LEU A 103 70.37 48.56 1.55
C LEU A 103 70.08 47.15 0.98
N VAL A 104 71.01 46.21 1.17
CA VAL A 104 70.82 44.79 0.78
C VAL A 104 69.67 44.15 1.56
N VAL A 105 69.58 44.37 2.87
CA VAL A 105 68.49 43.85 3.71
C VAL A 105 67.15 44.48 3.34
N GLY A 106 67.12 45.79 3.06
CA GLY A 106 65.91 46.49 2.62
C GLY A 106 65.38 45.97 1.30
N ILE A 107 66.25 45.77 0.30
CA ILE A 107 65.89 45.15 -0.99
C ILE A 107 65.39 43.72 -0.77
N TRP A 108 66.06 42.95 0.09
CA TRP A 108 65.66 41.58 0.40
C TRP A 108 64.26 41.51 1.03
N LEU A 109 63.94 42.38 1.98
CA LEU A 109 62.61 42.45 2.59
C LEU A 109 61.53 42.89 1.60
N LEU A 110 61.84 43.85 0.72
CA LEU A 110 60.90 44.30 -0.31
C LEU A 110 60.57 43.18 -1.31
N ALA A 111 61.59 42.42 -1.72
CA ALA A 111 61.44 41.29 -2.63
C ALA A 111 60.63 40.13 -2.00
N MET A 112 60.79 39.91 -0.68
CA MET A 112 60.03 38.89 0.05
C MET A 112 58.57 39.30 0.26
N ARG A 113 58.31 40.59 0.52
CA ARG A 113 56.96 41.13 0.75
C ARG A 113 56.14 41.30 -0.54
N ASN A 114 56.79 41.43 -1.69
CA ASN A 114 56.12 41.50 -3.01
C ASN A 114 56.09 40.15 -3.74
N SER A 115 56.44 39.06 -3.05
CA SER A 115 56.57 37.75 -3.69
C SER A 115 55.19 37.15 -3.97
N ALA A 116 54.95 36.78 -5.23
CA ALA A 116 53.76 36.11 -5.79
C ALA A 116 53.18 34.93 -4.99
N ARG A 117 53.85 34.47 -3.92
CA ARG A 117 53.39 33.45 -2.98
C ARG A 117 52.09 33.83 -2.26
N GLU A 118 51.92 35.10 -1.92
CA GLU A 118 50.72 35.55 -1.21
C GLU A 118 49.51 35.64 -2.15
N ALA A 119 49.75 36.07 -3.40
CA ALA A 119 48.75 36.03 -4.47
C ALA A 119 48.35 34.59 -4.85
N HIS A 120 49.30 33.65 -4.87
CA HIS A 120 49.00 32.22 -5.06
C HIS A 120 48.16 31.65 -3.92
N ARG A 121 48.48 31.96 -2.65
CA ARG A 121 47.68 31.51 -1.50
C ARG A 121 46.23 32.02 -1.54
N PHE A 122 46.02 33.28 -1.92
CA PHE A 122 44.67 33.82 -2.11
C PHE A 122 43.97 33.20 -3.33
N GLY A 123 44.71 32.89 -4.40
CA GLY A 123 44.19 32.19 -5.58
C GLY A 123 43.80 30.74 -5.30
N ASP A 124 44.53 30.04 -4.44
CA ASP A 124 44.20 28.67 -4.04
C ASP A 124 42.99 28.64 -3.10
N ALA A 125 42.89 29.59 -2.15
CA ALA A 125 41.71 29.74 -1.32
C ALA A 125 40.45 30.09 -2.15
N ALA A 126 40.59 30.95 -3.16
CA ALA A 126 39.50 31.28 -4.09
C ALA A 126 39.06 30.07 -4.93
N ARG A 127 39.99 29.20 -5.32
CA ARG A 127 39.69 27.97 -6.07
C ARG A 127 38.96 26.93 -5.22
N VAL A 128 39.38 26.75 -3.96
CA VAL A 128 38.68 25.87 -3.01
C VAL A 128 37.26 26.37 -2.76
N LEU A 129 37.07 27.69 -2.61
CA LEU A 129 35.75 28.28 -2.44
C LEU A 129 34.85 28.17 -3.68
N SER A 130 35.40 28.25 -4.90
CA SER A 130 34.59 28.07 -6.12
C SER A 130 34.14 26.62 -6.27
N LEU A 131 35.03 25.68 -6.00
CA LEU A 131 34.76 24.24 -6.12
C LEU A 131 33.74 23.77 -5.06
N GLU A 132 33.81 24.33 -3.85
CA GLU A 132 32.80 24.08 -2.82
C GLU A 132 31.44 24.72 -3.15
N SER A 133 31.44 25.87 -3.86
CA SER A 133 30.20 26.51 -4.32
C SER A 133 29.53 25.70 -5.45
N GLU A 134 30.30 25.17 -6.40
CA GLU A 134 29.79 24.29 -7.47
C GLU A 134 29.15 23.03 -6.89
N ARG A 135 29.81 22.37 -5.92
CA ARG A 135 29.22 21.20 -5.23
C ARG A 135 27.91 21.53 -4.50
N LEU A 136 27.84 22.72 -3.91
CA LEU A 136 26.62 23.16 -3.22
C LEU A 136 25.49 23.45 -4.22
N GLU A 137 25.80 24.07 -5.36
CA GLU A 137 24.85 24.32 -6.45
C GLU A 137 24.32 23.02 -7.05
N GLU A 138 25.19 22.03 -7.25
CA GLU A 138 24.84 20.70 -7.76
C GLU A 138 23.92 19.94 -6.78
N ARG A 139 24.21 20.02 -5.49
CA ARG A 139 23.36 19.46 -4.42
C ARG A 139 22.00 20.16 -4.35
N LEU A 140 21.96 21.49 -4.49
CA LEU A 140 20.71 22.25 -4.54
C LEU A 140 19.87 21.89 -5.77
N HIS A 141 20.50 21.72 -6.93
CA HIS A 141 19.80 21.25 -8.14
C HIS A 141 19.23 19.85 -7.97
N ARG A 142 19.96 18.94 -7.30
CA ARG A 142 19.45 17.61 -6.97
C ARG A 142 18.24 17.69 -6.04
N ILE A 143 18.34 18.43 -4.94
CA ILE A 143 17.25 18.64 -3.97
C ILE A 143 16.02 19.26 -4.65
N ASN A 144 16.21 20.25 -5.53
CA ASN A 144 15.10 20.92 -6.20
C ASN A 144 14.39 19.99 -7.21
N ARG A 145 15.14 19.09 -7.84
CA ARG A 145 14.61 18.03 -8.71
C ARG A 145 13.83 17.00 -7.90
N GLU A 146 14.37 16.56 -6.77
CA GLU A 146 13.68 15.66 -5.84
C GLU A 146 12.41 16.30 -5.27
N LEU A 147 12.43 17.59 -4.94
CA LEU A 147 11.25 18.33 -4.48
C LEU A 147 10.19 18.45 -5.59
N SER A 148 10.60 18.67 -6.83
CA SER A 148 9.69 18.72 -7.98
C SER A 148 9.07 17.35 -8.25
N MET A 149 9.86 16.27 -8.20
CA MET A 149 9.36 14.90 -8.30
C MET A 149 8.42 14.54 -7.15
N ALA A 150 8.74 14.94 -5.91
CA ALA A 150 7.87 14.73 -4.76
C ALA A 150 6.53 15.49 -4.91
N ARG A 151 6.57 16.70 -5.46
CA ARG A 151 5.37 17.51 -5.72
C ARG A 151 4.51 16.91 -6.84
N GLU A 152 5.13 16.37 -7.88
CA GLU A 152 4.44 15.64 -8.93
C GLU A 152 3.82 14.33 -8.41
N PHE A 153 4.56 13.58 -7.58
CA PHE A 153 4.05 12.39 -6.90
C PHE A 153 2.84 12.71 -6.01
N LEU A 154 2.89 13.78 -5.22
CA LEU A 154 1.75 14.22 -4.41
C LEU A 154 0.55 14.65 -5.26
N THR A 155 0.79 15.31 -6.39
CA THR A 155 -0.29 15.72 -7.31
C THR A 155 -0.96 14.50 -7.95
N THR A 156 -0.16 13.50 -8.34
CA THR A 156 -0.64 12.23 -8.87
C THR A 156 -1.42 11.45 -7.80
N GLN A 157 -0.88 11.30 -6.59
CA GLN A 157 -1.58 10.64 -5.49
C GLN A 157 -2.87 11.36 -5.09
N SER A 158 -2.89 12.69 -5.10
CA SER A 158 -4.11 13.46 -4.83
C SER A 158 -5.18 13.19 -5.90
N ARG A 159 -4.80 13.11 -7.17
CA ARG A 159 -5.74 12.76 -8.26
C ARG A 159 -6.23 11.33 -8.16
N GLU A 160 -5.36 10.41 -7.76
CA GLU A 160 -5.70 8.99 -7.58
C GLU A 160 -6.64 8.79 -6.39
N LEU A 161 -6.41 9.48 -5.27
CA LEU A 161 -7.33 9.54 -4.13
C LEU A 161 -8.67 10.18 -4.50
N GLU A 162 -8.67 11.25 -5.30
CA GLU A 162 -9.90 11.88 -5.77
C GLU A 162 -10.69 10.95 -6.70
N PHE A 163 -10.00 10.22 -7.58
CA PHE A 163 -10.59 9.20 -8.43
C PHE A 163 -11.17 8.02 -7.62
N LEU A 164 -10.42 7.52 -6.63
CA LEU A 164 -10.88 6.47 -5.72
C LEU A 164 -12.08 6.93 -4.90
N GLY A 165 -12.09 8.17 -4.41
CA GLY A 165 -13.23 8.74 -3.69
C GLY A 165 -14.48 8.85 -4.56
N ARG A 166 -14.32 9.31 -5.82
CA ARG A 166 -15.42 9.41 -6.78
C ARG A 166 -15.96 8.02 -7.15
N SER A 167 -15.08 7.05 -7.40
CA SER A 167 -15.45 5.67 -7.71
C SER A 167 -16.11 4.96 -6.52
N ALA A 168 -15.59 5.14 -5.30
CA ALA A 168 -16.20 4.60 -4.09
C ALA A 168 -17.60 5.19 -3.86
N SER A 169 -17.77 6.50 -4.06
CA SER A 169 -19.08 7.16 -3.95
C SER A 169 -20.07 6.67 -5.00
N GLU A 170 -19.62 6.49 -6.25
CA GLU A 170 -20.44 5.95 -7.34
C GLU A 170 -20.88 4.51 -7.04
N ARG A 171 -19.96 3.65 -6.57
CA ARG A 171 -20.28 2.26 -6.16
C ARG A 171 -21.22 2.22 -4.96
N ILE A 172 -21.02 3.06 -3.95
CA ILE A 172 -21.92 3.15 -2.79
C ILE A 172 -23.33 3.58 -3.24
N SER A 173 -23.44 4.57 -4.13
CA SER A 173 -24.72 5.02 -4.67
C SER A 173 -25.41 3.94 -5.51
N GLU A 174 -24.65 3.19 -6.31
CA GLU A 174 -25.18 2.08 -7.10
C GLU A 174 -25.68 0.94 -6.19
N HIS A 175 -24.91 0.60 -5.16
CA HIS A 175 -25.31 -0.40 -4.16
C HIS A 175 -26.53 0.04 -3.34
N ALA A 176 -26.61 1.32 -2.96
CA ALA A 176 -27.79 1.89 -2.30
C ALA A 176 -29.03 1.84 -3.20
N GLY A 177 -28.88 2.14 -4.51
CA GLY A 177 -29.94 2.00 -5.50
C GLY A 177 -30.44 0.56 -5.64
N ARG A 178 -29.53 -0.42 -5.75
CA ARG A 178 -29.91 -1.85 -5.80
C ARG A 178 -30.60 -2.33 -4.53
N LEU A 179 -30.15 -1.89 -3.35
CA LEU A 179 -30.79 -2.22 -2.09
C LEU A 179 -32.21 -1.64 -2.02
N GLN A 180 -32.42 -0.42 -2.48
CA GLN A 180 -33.74 0.21 -2.51
C GLN A 180 -34.71 -0.51 -3.45
N ASP A 181 -34.26 -0.91 -4.64
CA ASP A 181 -35.06 -1.72 -5.57
C ASP A 181 -35.42 -3.08 -4.97
N LEU A 182 -34.46 -3.78 -4.35
CA LEU A 182 -34.71 -5.07 -3.68
C LEU A 182 -35.71 -4.95 -2.53
N VAL A 183 -35.67 -3.86 -1.77
CA VAL A 183 -36.64 -3.59 -0.69
C VAL A 183 -38.03 -3.32 -1.28
N GLN A 184 -38.13 -2.58 -2.39
CA GLN A 184 -39.41 -2.33 -3.06
C GLN A 184 -40.03 -3.60 -3.64
N ILE A 185 -39.22 -4.44 -4.29
CA ILE A 185 -39.66 -5.72 -4.86
C ILE A 185 -40.14 -6.67 -3.76
N ASN A 186 -39.38 -6.78 -2.66
CA ASN A 186 -39.81 -7.59 -1.51
C ASN A 186 -41.10 -7.07 -0.87
N GLY A 187 -41.28 -5.75 -0.78
CA GLY A 187 -42.52 -5.14 -0.30
C GLY A 187 -43.74 -5.55 -1.15
N ALA A 188 -43.61 -5.46 -2.48
CA ALA A 188 -44.67 -5.88 -3.40
C ALA A 188 -44.98 -7.39 -3.30
N GLN A 189 -43.96 -8.23 -3.04
CA GLN A 189 -44.12 -9.67 -2.90
C GLN A 189 -44.81 -10.05 -1.57
N VAL A 190 -44.55 -9.31 -0.49
CA VAL A 190 -45.24 -9.46 0.79
C VAL A 190 -46.72 -9.07 0.68
N ASP A 191 -47.04 -8.00 -0.06
CA ASP A 191 -48.43 -7.58 -0.31
C ASP A 191 -49.20 -8.63 -1.14
N ALA A 192 -48.54 -9.27 -2.11
CA ALA A 192 -49.13 -10.36 -2.89
C ALA A 192 -49.43 -11.61 -2.02
N ILE A 193 -48.56 -11.93 -1.06
CA ILE A 193 -48.79 -13.02 -0.11
C ILE A 193 -50.01 -12.72 0.78
N ALA A 194 -50.18 -11.46 1.21
CA ALA A 194 -51.35 -11.04 1.99
C ALA A 194 -52.67 -11.16 1.20
N SER A 195 -52.67 -10.90 -0.11
CA SER A 195 -53.88 -11.02 -0.95
C SER A 195 -54.28 -12.47 -1.21
N VAL A 196 -53.31 -13.38 -1.39
CA VAL A 196 -53.57 -14.83 -1.57
C VAL A 196 -54.20 -15.43 -0.32
N SER A 197 -53.71 -15.05 0.87
CA SER A 197 -54.27 -15.49 2.15
C SER A 197 -55.74 -15.05 2.30
N THR A 198 -56.07 -13.81 1.90
CA THR A 198 -57.44 -13.29 1.91
C THR A 198 -58.37 -14.06 0.95
N THR A 199 -57.86 -14.42 -0.23
CA THR A 199 -58.61 -15.16 -1.27
C THR A 199 -58.90 -16.61 -0.86
N ALA A 200 -57.98 -17.25 -0.13
CA ALA A 200 -58.17 -18.61 0.38
C ALA A 200 -59.33 -18.71 1.39
N VAL A 201 -59.52 -17.67 2.21
CA VAL A 201 -60.62 -17.60 3.19
C VAL A 201 -61.98 -17.42 2.51
N GLU A 202 -62.06 -16.63 1.43
CA GLU A 202 -63.31 -16.45 0.66
C GLU A 202 -63.73 -17.73 -0.08
N ASN A 203 -62.78 -18.48 -0.66
CA ASN A 203 -63.08 -19.71 -1.37
C ASN A 203 -63.60 -20.83 -0.45
N MET A 204 -63.10 -20.92 0.78
CA MET A 204 -63.65 -21.83 1.79
C MET A 204 -65.07 -21.45 2.22
N SER A 205 -65.44 -20.16 2.19
CA SER A 205 -66.82 -19.73 2.46
C SER A 205 -67.79 -20.12 1.34
N LYS A 206 -67.36 -20.10 0.07
CA LYS A 206 -68.20 -20.48 -1.08
C LYS A 206 -68.43 -21.99 -1.21
N LEU A 207 -67.48 -22.81 -0.78
CA LEU A 207 -67.64 -24.27 -0.72
C LEU A 207 -68.62 -24.71 0.38
N ARG A 208 -68.78 -23.90 1.43
CA ARG A 208 -69.75 -24.12 2.51
C ARG A 208 -71.20 -23.83 2.09
N ASP A 209 -71.41 -22.91 1.15
CA ASP A 209 -72.74 -22.38 0.82
C ASP A 209 -73.48 -23.16 -0.28
N ASN A 210 -72.82 -24.10 -0.99
CA ASN A 210 -73.39 -24.80 -2.16
C ASN A 210 -73.84 -26.26 -1.91
N LEU A 211 -74.24 -26.59 -0.69
CA LEU A 211 -74.45 -27.98 -0.23
C LEU A 211 -75.93 -28.39 -0.05
N PRO A 212 -76.90 -27.92 -0.87
CA PRO A 212 -77.97 -28.86 -1.27
C PRO A 212 -78.68 -28.54 -2.61
N VAL A 213 -78.92 -29.56 -3.45
CA VAL A 213 -80.25 -30.01 -3.92
C VAL A 213 -80.07 -31.36 -4.64
N ILE A 214 -80.53 -32.42 -4.00
CA ILE A 214 -81.03 -33.64 -4.64
C ILE A 214 -82.50 -33.38 -4.94
N ALA A 215 -82.94 -33.56 -6.20
CA ALA A 215 -84.26 -34.10 -6.57
C ALA A 215 -84.61 -33.86 -8.05
N THR A 216 -83.93 -34.49 -9.03
CA THR A 216 -84.56 -34.63 -10.36
C THR A 216 -84.08 -35.79 -11.25
N SER A 217 -83.62 -36.92 -10.73
CA SER A 217 -83.05 -37.98 -11.61
C SER A 217 -83.53 -39.39 -11.32
N ALA A 218 -84.72 -39.55 -10.73
CA ALA A 218 -85.32 -40.86 -10.45
C ALA A 218 -86.08 -41.49 -11.65
N ARG A 219 -86.05 -40.88 -12.84
CA ARG A 219 -86.82 -41.35 -13.99
C ARG A 219 -85.98 -41.95 -15.12
N ASP A 220 -84.71 -41.58 -15.24
CA ASP A 220 -83.83 -42.09 -16.30
C ASP A 220 -83.21 -43.47 -15.98
N ALA A 221 -83.23 -43.88 -14.71
CA ALA A 221 -82.58 -45.11 -14.24
C ALA A 221 -83.22 -46.41 -14.76
N SER A 222 -84.50 -46.40 -15.15
CA SER A 222 -85.19 -47.64 -15.56
C SER A 222 -84.77 -48.13 -16.96
N ASN A 223 -84.31 -47.22 -17.84
CA ASN A 223 -83.91 -47.56 -19.20
C ASN A 223 -82.42 -47.94 -19.35
N GLN A 224 -81.56 -47.61 -18.37
CA GLN A 224 -80.12 -47.92 -18.42
C GLN A 224 -79.74 -49.30 -17.88
N ILE A 225 -80.62 -49.95 -17.12
CA ILE A 225 -80.36 -51.25 -16.48
C ILE A 225 -80.15 -52.39 -17.50
N GLY A 226 -80.75 -52.32 -18.69
CA GLY A 226 -80.54 -53.30 -19.76
C GLY A 226 -79.23 -53.14 -20.56
N SER A 227 -78.65 -51.93 -20.55
CA SER A 227 -77.39 -51.58 -21.23
C SER A 227 -76.17 -51.82 -20.33
N ALA A 228 -76.33 -51.56 -19.02
CA ALA A 228 -75.27 -51.67 -18.03
C ALA A 228 -74.75 -53.11 -17.85
N GLY A 229 -75.61 -54.12 -17.95
CA GLY A 229 -75.22 -55.52 -17.74
C GLY A 229 -74.21 -56.07 -18.76
N ARG A 230 -74.23 -55.59 -20.01
CA ARG A 230 -73.23 -55.97 -21.04
C ARG A 230 -71.96 -55.11 -20.99
N THR A 231 -72.07 -53.89 -20.48
CA THR A 231 -70.94 -52.96 -20.32
C THR A 231 -70.11 -53.30 -19.07
N ALA A 232 -70.75 -53.77 -18.00
CA ALA A 232 -70.09 -54.18 -16.77
C ALA A 232 -69.11 -55.36 -16.96
N THR A 233 -69.42 -56.31 -17.85
CA THR A 233 -68.51 -57.44 -18.14
C THR A 233 -67.27 -56.98 -18.92
N ALA A 234 -67.43 -56.05 -19.87
CA ALA A 234 -66.32 -55.46 -20.61
C ALA A 234 -65.46 -54.53 -19.72
N GLN A 235 -66.10 -53.74 -18.86
CA GLN A 235 -65.43 -52.87 -17.88
C GLN A 235 -64.70 -53.65 -16.78
N LEU A 236 -65.16 -54.86 -16.41
CA LEU A 236 -64.44 -55.73 -15.49
C LEU A 236 -63.14 -56.29 -16.10
N GLU A 237 -63.16 -56.67 -17.39
CA GLU A 237 -61.94 -57.07 -18.11
C GLU A 237 -60.97 -55.91 -18.28
N GLU A 238 -61.49 -54.70 -18.56
CA GLU A 238 -60.71 -53.47 -18.65
C GLU A 238 -60.14 -53.03 -17.29
N LEU A 239 -60.88 -53.24 -16.18
CA LEU A 239 -60.40 -53.02 -14.82
C LEU A 239 -59.31 -54.00 -14.44
N VAL A 240 -59.40 -55.29 -14.81
CA VAL A 240 -58.32 -56.27 -14.56
C VAL A 240 -57.06 -55.86 -15.34
N SER A 241 -57.19 -55.44 -16.59
CA SER A 241 -56.07 -54.89 -17.35
C SER A 241 -55.55 -53.57 -16.77
N GLY A 242 -56.43 -52.71 -16.25
CA GLY A 242 -56.09 -51.44 -15.61
C GLY A 242 -55.36 -51.64 -14.29
N PHE A 243 -55.77 -52.61 -13.47
CA PHE A 243 -55.07 -53.02 -12.26
C PHE A 243 -53.71 -53.66 -12.56
N SER A 244 -53.60 -54.44 -13.65
CA SER A 244 -52.29 -54.95 -14.09
C SER A 244 -51.34 -53.81 -14.49
N ARG A 245 -51.83 -52.80 -15.24
CA ARG A 245 -51.02 -51.62 -15.59
C ARG A 245 -50.72 -50.74 -14.38
N LEU A 246 -51.67 -50.57 -13.47
CA LEU A 246 -51.48 -49.79 -12.25
C LEU A 246 -50.45 -50.48 -11.33
N ASN A 247 -50.45 -51.81 -11.26
CA ASN A 247 -49.46 -52.56 -10.51
C ASN A 247 -48.07 -52.45 -11.15
N GLU A 248 -47.97 -52.51 -12.47
CA GLU A 248 -46.71 -52.32 -13.21
C GLU A 248 -46.19 -50.87 -13.11
N PHE A 249 -47.08 -49.89 -13.16
CA PHE A 249 -46.77 -48.47 -12.95
C PHE A 249 -46.44 -48.17 -11.49
N GLY A 250 -47.08 -48.88 -10.55
CA GLY A 250 -46.80 -48.85 -9.12
C GLY A 250 -45.39 -49.34 -8.82
N GLU A 251 -45.00 -50.51 -9.33
CA GLU A 251 -43.63 -51.00 -9.21
C GLU A 251 -42.62 -50.08 -9.93
N ALA A 252 -42.98 -49.52 -11.09
CA ALA A 252 -42.12 -48.59 -11.81
C ALA A 252 -41.90 -47.28 -11.03
N SER A 253 -42.97 -46.69 -10.49
CA SER A 253 -42.90 -45.52 -9.63
C SER A 253 -42.15 -45.81 -8.34
N GLU A 254 -42.34 -46.97 -7.71
CA GLU A 254 -41.61 -47.36 -6.50
C GLU A 254 -40.11 -47.50 -6.78
N ARG A 255 -39.74 -48.14 -7.90
CA ARG A 255 -38.34 -48.20 -8.38
C ARG A 255 -37.77 -46.81 -8.68
N GLN A 256 -38.56 -45.92 -9.28
CA GLN A 256 -38.10 -44.59 -9.68
C GLN A 256 -37.99 -43.62 -8.49
N VAL A 257 -38.90 -43.72 -7.52
CA VAL A 257 -38.82 -43.01 -6.24
C VAL A 257 -37.64 -43.53 -5.40
N SER A 258 -37.40 -44.84 -5.38
CA SER A 258 -36.21 -45.40 -4.72
C SER A 258 -34.92 -44.90 -5.37
N SER A 259 -34.86 -44.89 -6.70
CA SER A 259 -33.70 -44.36 -7.45
C SER A 259 -33.49 -42.86 -7.23
N LEU A 260 -34.57 -42.07 -7.18
CA LEU A 260 -34.50 -40.65 -6.89
C LEU A 260 -34.02 -40.41 -5.45
N ARG A 261 -34.55 -41.17 -4.49
CA ARG A 261 -34.12 -41.10 -3.08
C ARG A 261 -32.66 -41.46 -2.93
N GLU A 262 -32.20 -42.52 -3.58
CA GLU A 262 -30.79 -42.94 -3.56
C GLU A 262 -29.86 -41.89 -4.21
N ARG A 263 -30.31 -41.21 -5.27
CA ARG A 263 -29.59 -40.07 -5.87
C ARG A 263 -29.58 -38.83 -4.99
N ILE A 264 -30.68 -38.53 -4.31
CA ILE A 264 -30.78 -37.40 -3.37
C ILE A 264 -29.90 -37.67 -2.15
N ASP A 265 -29.99 -38.86 -1.56
CA ASP A 265 -29.15 -39.27 -0.43
C ASP A 265 -27.67 -39.22 -0.83
N GLY A 266 -27.31 -39.73 -2.01
CA GLY A 266 -25.94 -39.61 -2.55
C GLY A 266 -25.49 -38.17 -2.78
N ALA A 267 -26.36 -37.28 -3.28
CA ALA A 267 -26.03 -35.87 -3.46
C ALA A 267 -25.92 -35.11 -2.13
N LEU A 268 -26.71 -35.49 -1.12
CA LEU A 268 -26.63 -34.93 0.23
C LEU A 268 -25.36 -35.40 0.94
N ASP A 269 -24.97 -36.66 0.78
CA ASP A 269 -23.70 -37.19 1.29
C ASP A 269 -22.50 -36.49 0.64
N ASP A 270 -22.54 -36.28 -0.69
CA ASP A 270 -21.47 -35.59 -1.42
C ASP A 270 -21.37 -34.11 -1.02
N LEU A 271 -22.52 -33.46 -0.78
CA LEU A 271 -22.57 -32.10 -0.25
C LEU A 271 -22.02 -32.03 1.18
N ALA A 272 -22.40 -32.96 2.05
CA ALA A 272 -21.90 -33.04 3.43
C ALA A 272 -20.37 -33.25 3.45
N ALA A 273 -19.85 -34.13 2.59
CA ALA A 273 -18.42 -34.36 2.43
C ALA A 273 -17.69 -33.10 1.92
N ARG A 274 -18.28 -32.36 0.98
CA ARG A 274 -17.72 -31.08 0.50
C ARG A 274 -17.73 -30.00 1.59
N LEU A 275 -18.78 -29.93 2.40
CA LEU A 275 -18.85 -28.99 3.52
C LEU A 275 -17.79 -29.32 4.57
N ASP A 276 -17.60 -30.59 4.91
CA ASP A 276 -16.56 -31.05 5.85
C ASP A 276 -15.14 -30.75 5.34
N GLN A 277 -14.90 -30.91 4.02
CA GLN A 277 -13.65 -30.50 3.38
C GLN A 277 -13.42 -28.99 3.44
N ILE A 278 -14.46 -28.17 3.24
CA ILE A 278 -14.36 -26.72 3.35
C ILE A 278 -14.08 -26.31 4.79
N ASP A 279 -14.72 -26.95 5.78
CA ASP A 279 -14.54 -26.64 7.20
C ASP A 279 -13.12 -27.01 7.66
N THR A 280 -12.63 -28.18 7.24
CA THR A 280 -11.25 -28.60 7.47
C THR A 280 -10.24 -27.66 6.82
N ALA A 281 -10.45 -27.30 5.54
CA ALA A 281 -9.58 -26.37 4.83
C ALA A 281 -9.58 -24.97 5.46
N ALA A 282 -10.73 -24.51 5.96
CA ALA A 282 -10.83 -23.24 6.68
C ALA A 282 -10.08 -23.30 8.02
N ALA A 283 -10.26 -24.37 8.80
CA ALA A 283 -9.56 -24.59 10.06
C ALA A 283 -8.03 -24.64 9.88
N ASP A 284 -7.55 -25.36 8.86
CA ASP A 284 -6.14 -25.42 8.50
C ASP A 284 -5.61 -24.04 8.12
N ARG A 285 -6.36 -23.29 7.32
CA ARG A 285 -5.99 -21.93 6.90
C ARG A 285 -5.96 -20.96 8.07
N PHE A 286 -6.90 -21.04 9.02
CA PHE A 286 -6.88 -20.22 10.23
C PHE A 286 -5.71 -20.57 11.15
N THR A 287 -5.36 -21.86 11.24
CA THR A 287 -4.21 -22.31 12.03
C THR A 287 -2.90 -21.84 11.40
N MET A 288 -2.76 -21.97 10.07
CA MET A 288 -1.64 -21.44 9.31
C MET A 288 -1.53 -19.92 9.48
N LEU A 289 -2.63 -19.18 9.28
CA LEU A 289 -2.65 -17.72 9.42
C LEU A 289 -2.27 -17.27 10.85
N ARG A 290 -2.72 -18.01 11.87
CA ARG A 290 -2.34 -17.72 13.26
C ARG A 290 -0.85 -17.95 13.48
N SER A 291 -0.30 -19.05 12.97
CA SER A 291 1.13 -19.37 13.05
C SER A 291 2.00 -18.36 12.29
N GLU A 292 1.59 -17.97 11.08
CA GLU A 292 2.26 -16.91 10.32
C GLU A 292 2.17 -15.57 11.05
N SER A 293 1.02 -15.22 11.62
CA SER A 293 0.87 -13.98 12.38
C SER A 293 1.72 -13.96 13.66
N GLU A 294 1.89 -15.09 14.36
CA GLU A 294 2.79 -15.19 15.51
C GLU A 294 4.25 -15.09 15.09
N THR A 295 4.62 -15.73 13.98
CA THR A 295 5.97 -15.63 13.42
C THR A 295 6.30 -14.21 12.99
N PHE A 296 5.37 -13.55 12.29
CA PHE A 296 5.51 -12.15 11.87
C PHE A 296 5.61 -11.20 13.07
N ARG A 297 4.84 -11.43 14.14
CA ARG A 297 4.96 -10.64 15.39
C ARG A 297 6.34 -10.82 16.02
N ASN A 298 6.84 -12.04 16.14
CA ASN A 298 8.17 -12.29 16.70
C ASN A 298 9.27 -11.67 15.84
N GLU A 299 9.13 -11.68 14.51
CA GLU A 299 10.08 -11.04 13.60
C GLU A 299 10.01 -9.52 13.68
N LEU A 300 8.81 -8.94 13.76
CA LEU A 300 8.60 -7.50 13.95
C LEU A 300 9.22 -7.02 15.27
N ASP A 301 8.93 -7.72 16.38
CA ASP A 301 9.48 -7.42 17.70
C ASP A 301 11.02 -7.54 17.68
N GLY A 302 11.57 -8.55 17.00
CA GLY A 302 13.01 -8.72 16.81
C GLY A 302 13.63 -7.54 16.03
N ARG A 303 13.03 -7.16 14.90
CA ARG A 303 13.48 -6.01 14.09
C ARG A 303 13.35 -4.69 14.85
N GLU A 304 12.33 -4.52 15.68
CA GLU A 304 12.17 -3.32 16.52
C GLU A 304 13.27 -3.25 17.59
N ILE A 305 13.58 -4.37 18.26
CA ILE A 305 14.67 -4.45 19.24
C ILE A 305 16.02 -4.14 18.57
N ASP A 306 16.29 -4.72 17.40
CA ASP A 306 17.53 -4.49 16.65
C ASP A 306 17.64 -3.03 16.18
N ALA A 307 16.56 -2.45 15.66
CA ALA A 307 16.52 -1.05 15.25
C ALA A 307 16.78 -0.11 16.45
N LEU A 308 16.15 -0.37 17.59
CA LEU A 308 16.37 0.39 18.82
C LEU A 308 17.80 0.23 19.34
N ALA A 309 18.39 -0.96 19.23
CA ALA A 309 19.79 -1.21 19.59
C ALA A 309 20.75 -0.42 18.67
N HIS A 310 20.50 -0.40 17.37
CA HIS A 310 21.28 0.38 16.40
C HIS A 310 21.16 1.88 16.66
N ILE A 311 19.96 2.41 16.91
CA ILE A 311 19.74 3.82 17.26
C ILE A 311 20.51 4.16 18.54
N ARG A 312 20.44 3.31 19.57
CA ARG A 312 21.13 3.54 20.84
C ARG A 312 22.66 3.52 20.69
N THR A 313 23.17 2.60 19.88
CA THR A 313 24.61 2.49 19.58
C THR A 313 25.10 3.70 18.81
N ARG A 314 24.36 4.13 17.78
CA ARG A 314 24.67 5.33 17.00
C ARG A 314 24.58 6.60 17.85
N ALA A 315 23.59 6.70 18.74
CA ALA A 315 23.47 7.83 19.65
C ALA A 315 24.61 7.88 20.68
N ALA A 316 25.12 6.73 21.13
CA ALA A 316 26.32 6.65 21.96
C ALA A 316 27.56 7.10 21.18
N ALA A 317 27.77 6.56 19.98
CA ALA A 317 28.89 6.95 19.11
C ALA A 317 28.89 8.45 18.79
N LEU A 318 27.73 9.02 18.43
CA LEU A 318 27.59 10.45 18.16
C LEU A 318 27.88 11.30 19.42
N ARG A 319 27.52 10.82 20.61
CA ARG A 319 27.85 11.51 21.85
C ARG A 319 29.35 11.51 22.12
N ASP A 320 30.02 10.38 21.88
CA ASP A 320 31.46 10.26 22.05
C ASP A 320 32.19 11.16 21.05
N GLU A 321 31.80 11.12 19.77
CA GLU A 321 32.35 11.97 18.70
C GLU A 321 32.14 13.48 19.00
N MET A 322 30.96 13.88 19.48
CA MET A 322 30.71 15.26 19.92
C MET A 322 31.59 15.67 21.11
N SER A 323 31.87 14.74 22.02
CA SER A 323 32.74 15.02 23.17
C SER A 323 34.21 15.17 22.76
N GLU A 324 34.66 14.36 21.81
CA GLU A 324 35.99 14.41 21.20
C GLU A 324 36.17 15.71 20.41
N LEU A 325 35.20 16.07 19.55
CA LEU A 325 35.22 17.32 18.80
C LEU A 325 35.23 18.54 19.72
N ALA A 326 34.45 18.51 20.81
CA ALA A 326 34.46 19.58 21.81
C ALA A 326 35.79 19.66 22.59
N GLN A 327 36.52 18.55 22.74
CA GLN A 327 37.86 18.56 23.32
C GLN A 327 38.87 19.16 22.34
N ILE A 328 38.88 18.70 21.08
CA ILE A 328 39.75 19.22 20.01
C ILE A 328 39.54 20.74 19.86
N HIS A 329 38.30 21.21 19.79
CA HIS A 329 38.02 22.65 19.70
C HIS A 329 38.54 23.45 20.89
N ARG A 330 38.45 22.92 22.12
CA ARG A 330 39.02 23.58 23.30
C ARG A 330 40.54 23.64 23.24
N GLU A 331 41.18 22.56 22.80
CA GLU A 331 42.64 22.52 22.61
C GLU A 331 43.09 23.51 21.52
N ASP A 332 42.35 23.62 20.41
CA ASP A 332 42.59 24.59 19.35
C ASP A 332 42.38 26.03 19.81
N GLU A 333 41.32 26.31 20.57
CA GLU A 333 41.09 27.64 21.16
C GLU A 333 42.20 28.03 22.13
N ASP A 334 42.63 27.11 23.01
CA ASP A 334 43.74 27.35 23.93
C ASP A 334 45.06 27.61 23.18
N ASN A 335 45.34 26.83 22.13
CA ASN A 335 46.51 27.03 21.27
C ASN A 335 46.45 28.39 20.53
N ALA A 336 45.29 28.76 19.98
CA ALA A 336 45.09 30.04 19.33
C ALA A 336 45.22 31.21 20.31
N LEU A 337 44.75 31.07 21.56
CA LEU A 337 44.94 32.07 22.61
C LEU A 337 46.40 32.20 23.03
N VAL A 338 47.16 31.09 23.08
CA VAL A 338 48.60 31.11 23.31
C VAL A 338 49.32 31.84 22.18
N GLU A 339 48.99 31.54 20.93
CA GLU A 339 49.59 32.20 19.76
C GLU A 339 49.22 33.69 19.72
N LEU A 340 47.97 34.05 19.98
CA LEU A 340 47.53 35.44 20.04
C LEU A 340 48.27 36.21 21.15
N ARG A 341 48.45 35.60 22.33
CA ARG A 341 49.25 36.20 23.42
C ARG A 341 50.71 36.36 23.02
N ALA A 342 51.29 35.42 22.28
CA ALA A 342 52.65 35.54 21.75
C ALA A 342 52.75 36.70 20.74
N ARG A 343 51.82 36.79 19.78
CA ARG A 343 51.75 37.88 18.80
C ARG A 343 51.54 39.26 19.44
N ILE A 344 50.69 39.36 20.47
CA ILE A 344 50.50 40.62 21.22
C ILE A 344 51.79 41.05 21.94
N ARG A 345 52.56 40.10 22.50
CA ARG A 345 53.87 40.43 23.09
C ARG A 345 54.85 40.94 22.04
N VAL A 346 54.97 40.24 20.91
CA VAL A 346 55.82 40.68 19.79
C VAL A 346 55.42 42.06 19.31
N LEU A 347 54.13 42.32 19.12
CA LEU A 347 53.62 43.64 18.70
C LEU A 347 53.95 44.73 19.73
N ARG A 348 53.86 44.42 21.03
CA ARG A 348 54.20 45.36 22.11
C ARG A 348 55.71 45.66 22.13
N ASP A 349 56.54 44.65 21.94
CA ASP A 349 58.00 44.80 21.89
C ASP A 349 58.41 45.60 20.65
N ASP A 350 57.79 45.32 19.49
CA ASP A 350 57.98 46.07 18.25
C ASP A 350 57.50 47.53 18.39
N ALA A 351 56.38 47.78 19.07
CA ALA A 351 55.89 49.13 19.34
C ALA A 351 56.84 49.90 20.29
N ALA A 352 57.40 49.24 21.30
CA ALA A 352 58.40 49.84 22.18
C ALA A 352 59.71 50.14 21.43
N ALA A 353 60.17 49.21 20.59
CA ALA A 353 61.35 49.42 19.74
C ALA A 353 61.12 50.55 18.73
N THR A 354 59.92 50.65 18.15
CA THR A 354 59.55 51.72 17.22
C THR A 354 59.47 53.07 17.94
N ALA A 355 58.86 53.14 19.12
CA ALA A 355 58.81 54.36 19.92
C ALA A 355 60.21 54.83 20.33
N GLN A 356 61.10 53.90 20.67
CA GLN A 356 62.50 54.21 20.96
C GLN A 356 63.24 54.71 19.70
N ALA A 357 63.04 54.06 18.55
CA ALA A 357 63.63 54.47 17.28
C ALA A 357 63.11 55.85 16.82
N VAL A 358 61.85 56.18 17.12
CA VAL A 358 61.27 57.51 16.88
C VAL A 358 61.92 58.54 17.79
N ARG A 359 62.06 58.29 19.10
CA ARG A 359 62.75 59.23 20.02
C ARG A 359 64.22 59.43 19.66
N ASP A 360 64.95 58.36 19.35
CA ASP A 360 66.34 58.45 18.89
C ASP A 360 66.44 59.15 17.53
N GLY A 361 65.40 59.01 16.70
CA GLY A 361 65.23 59.70 15.42
C GLY A 361 64.94 61.18 15.60
N GLU A 362 64.13 61.56 16.58
CA GLU A 362 63.83 62.95 16.97
C GLU A 362 65.07 63.65 17.51
N ASP A 363 65.86 63.00 18.37
CA ASP A 363 67.13 63.53 18.87
C ASP A 363 68.16 63.70 17.75
N ARG A 364 68.24 62.73 16.83
CA ARG A 364 69.08 62.83 15.63
C ARG A 364 68.59 63.90 14.66
N ALA A 365 67.28 64.07 14.51
CA ALA A 365 66.68 65.09 13.66
C ALA A 365 66.89 66.49 14.24
N LEU A 366 66.79 66.68 15.56
CA LEU A 366 67.10 67.96 16.22
C LEU A 366 68.60 68.32 16.08
N GLY A 367 69.50 67.32 16.18
CA GLY A 367 70.92 67.51 15.90
C GLY A 367 71.20 67.86 14.42
N ALA A 368 70.54 67.16 13.49
CA ALA A 368 70.67 67.40 12.06
C ALA A 368 70.03 68.73 11.63
N TRP A 369 68.92 69.14 12.23
CA TRP A 369 68.23 70.41 11.97
C TRP A 369 69.11 71.59 12.41
N ASN A 370 69.74 71.52 13.58
CA ASN A 370 70.70 72.54 14.01
C ASN A 370 71.92 72.62 13.08
N GLY A 371 72.40 71.49 12.54
CA GLY A 371 73.43 71.48 11.50
C GLY A 371 72.95 71.99 10.13
N GLN A 372 71.70 71.70 9.77
CA GLN A 372 71.08 72.15 8.53
C GLN A 372 70.77 73.63 8.52
N ILE A 373 70.46 74.27 9.66
CA ILE A 373 70.29 75.74 9.73
C ILE A 373 71.61 76.46 9.35
N GLY A 374 72.76 75.92 9.76
CA GLY A 374 74.08 76.43 9.33
C GLY A 374 74.37 76.17 7.84
N ALA A 375 74.03 74.98 7.34
CA ALA A 375 74.21 74.64 5.92
C ALA A 375 73.20 75.32 4.97
N LEU A 376 72.03 75.73 5.47
CA LEU A 376 70.97 76.40 4.71
C LEU A 376 71.37 77.83 4.32
N GLN A 377 72.14 78.53 5.15
CA GLN A 377 72.70 79.83 4.80
C GLN A 377 73.71 79.76 3.64
N GLU A 378 74.45 78.65 3.54
CA GLU A 378 75.47 78.41 2.50
C GLU A 378 74.87 77.77 1.23
N ARG A 379 73.75 77.05 1.36
CA ARG A 379 73.00 76.47 0.23
C ARG A 379 72.03 77.44 -0.45
N LEU A 380 71.50 78.46 0.24
CA LEU A 380 70.61 79.45 -0.36
C LEU A 380 71.30 80.29 -1.46
N THR A 381 72.63 80.44 -1.42
CA THR A 381 73.42 81.10 -2.47
C THR A 381 73.73 80.18 -3.65
N THR A 382 73.78 78.86 -3.44
CA THR A 382 74.12 77.86 -4.47
C THR A 382 72.88 77.32 -5.19
N MET A 383 71.75 77.16 -4.49
CA MET A 383 70.49 76.62 -5.03
C MET A 383 69.81 77.54 -6.04
N LEU A 384 70.08 78.85 -6.03
CA LEU A 384 69.49 79.78 -7.01
C LEU A 384 70.02 79.54 -8.44
N ALA A 385 71.16 78.86 -8.60
CA ALA A 385 71.77 78.54 -9.89
C ALA A 385 71.42 77.13 -10.42
N GLU A 386 70.94 76.21 -9.57
CA GLU A 386 70.70 74.81 -9.93
C GLU A 386 69.22 74.48 -10.19
N VAL A 387 68.29 75.28 -9.65
CA VAL A 387 66.84 75.16 -9.85
C VAL A 387 66.43 75.36 -11.31
N THR A 388 67.13 76.21 -12.07
CA THR A 388 66.86 76.44 -13.50
C THR A 388 67.25 75.26 -14.41
N ARG A 389 68.06 74.32 -13.92
CA ARG A 389 68.52 73.13 -14.67
C ARG A 389 67.67 71.88 -14.37
N LEU A 390 67.12 71.78 -13.16
CA LEU A 390 66.34 70.64 -12.70
C LEU A 390 64.90 70.68 -13.23
N ASP A 391 64.35 71.88 -13.40
CA ASP A 391 62.99 72.11 -13.89
C ASP A 391 62.79 71.59 -15.33
N SER A 392 63.81 71.72 -16.19
CA SER A 392 63.76 71.15 -17.55
C SER A 392 63.87 69.62 -17.60
N GLN A 393 64.53 68.98 -16.63
CA GLN A 393 64.68 67.51 -16.59
C GLN A 393 63.46 66.80 -16.00
N ALA A 394 62.70 67.47 -15.11
CA ALA A 394 61.48 66.92 -14.52
C ALA A 394 60.31 66.85 -15.52
N VAL A 395 60.19 67.86 -16.41
CA VAL A 395 59.15 67.91 -17.44
C VAL A 395 59.34 66.80 -18.49
N ASP A 396 60.58 66.52 -18.90
CA ASP A 396 60.89 65.43 -19.83
C ASP A 396 60.63 64.03 -19.22
N GLY A 397 60.88 63.86 -17.92
CA GLY A 397 60.62 62.61 -17.20
C GLY A 397 59.13 62.29 -17.07
N SER A 398 58.30 63.28 -16.78
CA SER A 398 56.84 63.14 -16.72
C SER A 398 56.24 62.84 -18.10
N ASN A 399 56.72 63.51 -19.16
CA ASN A 399 56.24 63.26 -20.51
C ASN A 399 56.55 61.84 -21.02
N ARG A 400 57.72 61.28 -20.68
CA ARG A 400 58.05 59.87 -20.99
C ARG A 400 57.16 58.88 -20.24
N LYS A 401 56.85 59.14 -18.97
CA LYS A 401 55.95 58.29 -18.18
C LYS A 401 54.52 58.33 -18.72
N LEU A 402 54.03 59.50 -19.12
CA LEU A 402 52.71 59.64 -19.73
C LEU A 402 52.63 58.92 -21.08
N GLN A 403 53.68 58.99 -21.91
CA GLN A 403 53.75 58.19 -23.14
C GLN A 403 53.76 56.68 -22.89
N ALA A 404 54.51 56.21 -21.89
CA ALA A 404 54.52 54.79 -21.53
C ALA A 404 53.15 54.29 -21.03
N LEU A 405 52.44 55.13 -20.25
CA LEU A 405 51.10 54.80 -19.78
C LEU A 405 50.06 54.80 -20.90
N LEU A 406 50.16 55.73 -21.86
CA LEU A 406 49.30 55.72 -23.04
C LEU A 406 49.55 54.48 -23.91
N SER A 407 50.80 54.08 -24.13
CA SER A 407 51.11 52.87 -24.88
C SER A 407 50.66 51.58 -24.19
N GLU A 408 50.71 51.54 -22.85
CA GLU A 408 50.21 50.38 -22.08
C GLU A 408 48.67 50.34 -22.11
N ALA A 409 48.00 51.49 -22.03
CA ALA A 409 46.55 51.57 -22.16
C ALA A 409 46.08 51.09 -23.55
N GLU A 410 46.73 51.53 -24.63
CA GLU A 410 46.44 51.06 -26.00
C GLU A 410 46.67 49.54 -26.14
N ALA A 411 47.72 48.99 -25.51
CA ALA A 411 47.99 47.56 -25.52
C ALA A 411 46.96 46.74 -24.73
N VAL A 412 46.46 47.29 -23.61
CA VAL A 412 45.38 46.68 -22.82
C VAL A 412 44.07 46.71 -23.60
N ASP A 413 43.72 47.84 -24.24
CA ASP A 413 42.51 47.97 -25.06
C ASP A 413 42.52 46.98 -26.24
N LEU A 414 43.68 46.80 -26.90
CA LEU A 414 43.83 45.79 -27.96
C LEU A 414 43.62 44.36 -27.44
N ARG A 415 44.17 44.04 -26.25
CA ARG A 415 43.97 42.73 -25.62
C ARG A 415 42.52 42.52 -25.18
N LEU A 416 41.84 43.57 -24.73
CA LEU A 416 40.42 43.51 -24.35
C LEU A 416 39.56 43.23 -25.58
N ALA A 417 39.77 43.95 -26.68
CA ALA A 417 39.05 43.76 -27.93
C ALA A 417 39.25 42.34 -28.50
N GLN A 418 40.49 41.82 -28.48
CA GLN A 418 40.78 40.44 -28.88
C GLN A 418 40.08 39.40 -27.98
N ARG A 419 39.99 39.67 -26.68
CA ARG A 419 39.32 38.79 -25.73
C ARG A 419 37.79 38.82 -25.89
N GLU A 420 37.23 39.99 -26.19
CA GLU A 420 35.80 40.17 -26.49
C GLU A 420 35.42 39.38 -27.74
N GLU A 421 36.21 39.48 -28.83
CA GLU A 421 36.02 38.71 -30.05
C GLU A 421 36.09 37.19 -29.80
N GLN A 422 37.07 36.73 -29.01
CA GLN A 422 37.17 35.32 -28.62
C GLN A 422 36.01 34.85 -27.73
N PHE A 423 35.50 35.73 -26.88
CA PHE A 423 34.37 35.42 -26.01
C PHE A 423 33.07 35.31 -26.81
N ASP A 424 32.84 36.23 -27.75
CA ASP A 424 31.71 36.20 -28.67
C ASP A 424 31.74 34.95 -29.56
N ALA A 425 32.92 34.59 -30.08
CA ALA A 425 33.10 33.36 -30.85
C ALA A 425 32.73 32.10 -30.02
N ARG A 426 33.18 32.01 -28.76
CA ARG A 426 32.82 30.91 -27.85
C ARG A 426 31.35 30.90 -27.44
N ILE A 427 30.69 32.06 -27.40
CA ILE A 427 29.24 32.15 -27.17
C ILE A 427 28.49 31.65 -28.39
N ALA A 428 28.90 32.05 -29.59
CA ALA A 428 28.31 31.59 -30.84
C ALA A 428 28.43 30.06 -30.99
N GLU A 429 29.61 29.50 -30.76
CA GLU A 429 29.86 28.06 -30.79
C GLU A 429 29.00 27.30 -29.76
N ARG A 430 28.91 27.81 -28.53
CA ARG A 430 28.01 27.21 -27.52
C ARG A 430 26.55 27.26 -27.94
N ARG A 431 26.08 28.37 -28.51
CA ARG A 431 24.69 28.49 -29.00
C ARG A 431 24.40 27.50 -30.12
N GLU A 432 25.33 27.31 -31.04
CA GLU A 432 25.20 26.34 -32.13
C GLU A 432 25.18 24.89 -31.60
N ASN A 433 26.07 24.56 -30.66
CA ASN A 433 26.08 23.24 -30.01
C ASN A 433 24.78 22.99 -29.22
N PHE A 434 24.27 23.98 -28.49
CA PHE A 434 22.99 23.85 -27.78
C PHE A 434 21.82 23.64 -28.74
N ALA A 435 21.77 24.41 -29.84
CA ALA A 435 20.74 24.24 -30.86
C ALA A 435 20.79 22.83 -31.49
N ALA A 436 21.99 22.33 -31.78
CA ALA A 436 22.16 20.98 -32.34
C ALA A 436 21.75 19.87 -31.35
N ILE A 437 22.08 20.01 -30.07
CA ILE A 437 21.65 19.07 -29.02
C ILE A 437 20.14 19.11 -28.84
N GLU A 438 19.54 20.30 -28.81
CA GLU A 438 18.09 20.48 -28.68
C GLU A 438 17.35 19.85 -29.87
N GLU A 439 17.83 20.07 -31.09
CA GLU A 439 17.26 19.48 -32.30
C GLU A 439 17.37 17.95 -32.28
N ALA A 440 18.53 17.39 -31.89
CA ALA A 440 18.70 15.95 -31.75
C ALA A 440 17.79 15.35 -30.66
N ALA A 441 17.59 16.05 -29.55
CA ALA A 441 16.69 15.63 -28.48
C ALA A 441 15.22 15.66 -28.93
N LEU A 442 14.81 16.67 -29.69
CA LEU A 442 13.47 16.76 -30.27
C LEU A 442 13.21 15.63 -31.27
N MET A 443 14.16 15.33 -32.16
CA MET A 443 14.03 14.19 -33.08
C MET A 443 13.90 12.86 -32.33
N ALA A 444 14.72 12.64 -31.29
CA ALA A 444 14.64 11.42 -30.47
C ALA A 444 13.31 11.32 -29.69
N LEU A 445 12.76 12.45 -29.24
CA LEU A 445 11.45 12.49 -28.60
C LEU A 445 10.34 12.15 -29.60
N GLU A 446 10.39 12.74 -30.80
CA GLU A 446 9.42 12.48 -31.87
C GLU A 446 9.42 11.00 -32.29
N GLU A 447 10.60 10.39 -32.44
CA GLU A 447 10.75 8.97 -32.73
C GLU A 447 10.15 8.09 -31.61
N ARG A 448 10.42 8.42 -30.34
CA ARG A 448 9.85 7.69 -29.20
C ARG A 448 8.33 7.82 -29.12
N LEU A 449 7.79 9.01 -29.39
CA LEU A 449 6.34 9.22 -29.43
C LEU A 449 5.68 8.42 -30.56
N ALA A 450 6.29 8.40 -31.75
CA ALA A 450 5.80 7.59 -32.87
C ALA A 450 5.82 6.08 -32.55
N ALA A 451 6.86 5.60 -31.86
CA ALA A 451 6.94 4.21 -31.40
C ALA A 451 5.86 3.88 -30.36
N LEU A 452 5.63 4.78 -29.39
CA LEU A 452 4.56 4.63 -28.40
C LEU A 452 3.17 4.64 -29.02
N ASP A 453 2.91 5.52 -29.97
CA ASP A 453 1.63 5.56 -30.70
C ASP A 453 1.38 4.27 -31.47
N THR A 454 2.44 3.66 -32.01
CA THR A 454 2.36 2.36 -32.70
C THR A 454 2.02 1.22 -31.72
N ASP A 455 2.72 1.13 -30.57
CA ASP A 455 2.41 0.12 -29.53
C ASP A 455 0.99 0.32 -28.96
N LEU A 456 0.57 1.57 -28.77
CA LEU A 456 -0.77 1.88 -28.29
C LEU A 456 -1.85 1.47 -29.31
N ALA A 457 -1.61 1.70 -30.60
CA ALA A 457 -2.53 1.26 -31.66
C ALA A 457 -2.64 -0.27 -31.68
N GLU A 458 -1.52 -1.00 -31.61
CA GLU A 458 -1.49 -2.46 -31.57
C GLU A 458 -2.21 -3.04 -30.35
N ARG A 459 -1.99 -2.45 -29.17
CA ARG A 459 -2.71 -2.85 -27.94
C ARG A 459 -4.20 -2.57 -28.03
N ARG A 460 -4.62 -1.43 -28.61
CA ARG A 460 -6.04 -1.09 -28.79
C ARG A 460 -6.73 -2.05 -29.74
N ASP A 461 -6.06 -2.44 -30.82
CA ASP A 461 -6.58 -3.46 -31.75
C ASP A 461 -6.72 -4.82 -31.06
N THR A 462 -5.71 -5.22 -30.28
CA THR A 462 -5.75 -6.46 -29.47
C THR A 462 -6.89 -6.44 -28.46
N GLN A 463 -7.08 -5.33 -27.74
CA GLN A 463 -8.18 -5.15 -26.80
C GLN A 463 -9.54 -5.18 -27.50
N ALA A 464 -9.66 -4.57 -28.68
CA ALA A 464 -10.90 -4.62 -29.46
C ALA A 464 -11.24 -6.05 -29.90
N VAL A 465 -10.24 -6.84 -30.28
CA VAL A 465 -10.41 -8.28 -30.55
C VAL A 465 -10.87 -9.03 -29.30
N HIS A 466 -10.26 -8.78 -28.14
CA HIS A 466 -10.63 -9.44 -26.89
C HIS A 466 -12.05 -9.09 -26.44
N ILE A 467 -12.46 -7.82 -26.55
CA ILE A 467 -13.83 -7.38 -26.22
C ILE A 467 -14.86 -8.04 -27.15
N ARG A 468 -14.57 -8.16 -28.46
CA ARG A 468 -15.46 -8.89 -29.38
C ARG A 468 -15.58 -10.37 -29.00
N ALA A 469 -14.47 -11.02 -28.67
CA ALA A 469 -14.48 -12.41 -28.22
C ALA A 469 -15.30 -12.59 -26.93
N LEU A 470 -15.19 -11.67 -25.97
CA LEU A 470 -16.02 -11.69 -24.76
C LEU A 470 -17.50 -11.44 -25.05
N ALA A 471 -17.83 -10.55 -25.99
CA ALA A 471 -19.21 -10.31 -26.41
C ALA A 471 -19.82 -11.56 -27.07
N GLU A 472 -19.08 -12.22 -27.97
CA GLU A 472 -19.50 -13.49 -28.60
C GLU A 472 -19.70 -14.60 -27.56
N GLN A 473 -18.78 -14.72 -26.58
CA GLN A 473 -18.93 -15.67 -25.47
C GLN A 473 -20.14 -15.35 -24.59
N GLY A 474 -20.40 -14.06 -24.33
CA GLY A 474 -21.55 -13.60 -23.57
C GLY A 474 -22.87 -13.90 -24.27
N GLU A 475 -22.93 -13.71 -25.59
CA GLU A 475 -24.11 -14.04 -26.40
C GLU A 475 -24.37 -15.54 -26.44
N ALA A 476 -23.31 -16.36 -26.61
CA ALA A 476 -23.42 -17.82 -26.54
C ALA A 476 -23.89 -18.31 -25.16
N LEU A 477 -23.41 -17.70 -24.08
CA LEU A 477 -23.87 -17.97 -22.72
C LEU A 477 -25.34 -17.58 -22.54
N ALA A 478 -25.77 -16.42 -23.04
CA ALA A 478 -27.15 -15.97 -22.96
C ALA A 478 -28.09 -16.91 -23.73
N GLU A 479 -27.69 -17.36 -24.92
CA GLU A 479 -28.43 -18.36 -25.71
C GLU A 479 -28.55 -19.67 -24.94
N ARG A 480 -27.46 -20.14 -24.31
CA ARG A 480 -27.49 -21.37 -23.52
C ARG A 480 -28.38 -21.28 -22.28
N VAL A 481 -28.39 -20.12 -21.63
CA VAL A 481 -29.30 -19.84 -20.49
C VAL A 481 -30.74 -19.79 -20.95
N ALA A 482 -31.04 -19.19 -22.11
CA ALA A 482 -32.37 -19.17 -22.68
C ALA A 482 -32.87 -20.57 -23.05
N GLU A 483 -32.00 -21.42 -23.61
CA GLU A 483 -32.30 -22.83 -23.91
C GLU A 483 -32.61 -23.62 -22.63
N LEU A 484 -31.78 -23.47 -21.59
CA LEU A 484 -32.04 -24.06 -20.27
C LEU A 484 -33.36 -23.56 -19.67
N GLY A 485 -33.65 -22.26 -19.78
CA GLY A 485 -34.91 -21.69 -19.33
C GLY A 485 -36.12 -22.28 -20.07
N ALA A 486 -36.03 -22.47 -21.39
CA ALA A 486 -37.07 -23.11 -22.18
C ALA A 486 -37.26 -24.59 -21.81
N GLN A 487 -36.17 -25.33 -21.57
CA GLN A 487 -36.25 -26.72 -21.10
C GLN A 487 -36.91 -26.82 -19.72
N MET A 488 -36.54 -25.96 -18.78
CA MET A 488 -37.19 -25.92 -17.46
C MET A 488 -38.67 -25.54 -17.56
N GLY A 489 -39.03 -24.62 -18.46
CA GLY A 489 -40.43 -24.30 -18.77
C GLY A 489 -41.19 -25.52 -19.29
N GLY A 490 -40.61 -26.26 -20.25
CA GLY A 490 -41.21 -27.49 -20.77
C GLY A 490 -41.41 -28.57 -19.70
N VAL A 491 -40.43 -28.76 -18.81
CA VAL A 491 -40.55 -29.69 -17.67
C VAL A 491 -41.66 -29.25 -16.71
N ALA A 492 -41.78 -27.96 -16.42
CA ALA A 492 -42.84 -27.43 -15.56
C ALA A 492 -44.24 -27.58 -16.18
N ASP A 493 -44.37 -27.38 -17.49
CA ASP A 493 -45.61 -27.58 -18.23
C ASP A 493 -46.02 -29.05 -18.25
N GLN A 494 -45.08 -29.94 -18.53
CA GLN A 494 -45.32 -31.38 -18.51
C GLN A 494 -45.65 -31.88 -17.09
N GLY A 495 -45.03 -31.29 -16.06
CA GLY A 495 -45.37 -31.53 -14.65
C GLY A 495 -46.79 -31.08 -14.29
N ARG A 496 -47.25 -29.93 -14.82
CA ARG A 496 -48.64 -29.49 -14.65
C ARG A 496 -49.63 -30.38 -15.38
N GLU A 497 -49.36 -30.73 -16.64
CA GLU A 497 -50.24 -31.59 -17.43
C GLU A 497 -50.39 -32.98 -16.81
N THR A 498 -49.28 -33.56 -16.34
CA THR A 498 -49.31 -34.83 -15.60
C THR A 498 -50.05 -34.68 -14.27
N GLY A 499 -49.84 -33.58 -13.53
CA GLY A 499 -50.60 -33.27 -12.30
C GLY A 499 -52.10 -33.17 -12.53
N ASP A 500 -52.53 -32.45 -13.58
CA ASP A 500 -53.94 -32.28 -13.96
C ASP A 500 -54.56 -33.61 -14.41
N ALA A 501 -53.82 -34.41 -15.19
CA ALA A 501 -54.27 -35.75 -15.59
C ALA A 501 -54.43 -36.69 -14.39
N LEU A 502 -53.53 -36.60 -13.41
CA LEU A 502 -53.59 -37.40 -12.18
C LEU A 502 -54.75 -36.94 -11.30
N ALA A 503 -54.98 -35.63 -11.19
CA ALA A 503 -56.13 -35.07 -10.48
C ALA A 503 -57.46 -35.51 -11.13
N ALA A 504 -57.55 -35.50 -12.46
CA ALA A 504 -58.71 -35.98 -13.19
C ALA A 504 -58.94 -37.49 -13.01
N ALA A 505 -57.87 -38.30 -13.04
CA ALA A 505 -57.95 -39.73 -12.80
C ALA A 505 -58.39 -40.06 -11.37
N VAL A 506 -57.88 -39.32 -10.38
CA VAL A 506 -58.29 -39.44 -8.97
C VAL A 506 -59.74 -39.01 -8.79
N ALA A 507 -60.18 -37.93 -9.43
CA ALA A 507 -61.57 -37.50 -9.39
C ALA A 507 -62.51 -38.54 -10.01
N HIS A 508 -62.13 -39.13 -11.14
CA HIS A 508 -62.88 -40.21 -11.77
C HIS A 508 -62.94 -41.46 -10.87
N LEU A 509 -61.84 -41.83 -10.24
CA LEU A 509 -61.80 -42.99 -9.34
C LEU A 509 -62.64 -42.74 -8.07
N HIS A 510 -62.64 -41.51 -7.55
CA HIS A 510 -63.50 -41.09 -6.46
C HIS A 510 -64.98 -41.19 -6.83
N ASP A 511 -65.36 -40.73 -8.03
CA ASP A 511 -66.73 -40.80 -8.54
C ASP A 511 -67.19 -42.26 -8.73
N MET A 512 -66.31 -43.11 -9.27
CA MET A 512 -66.54 -44.56 -9.39
C MET A 512 -66.72 -45.26 -8.04
N LEU A 513 -65.95 -44.87 -7.01
CA LEU A 513 -66.07 -45.43 -5.66
C LEU A 513 -67.37 -44.99 -4.98
N ILE A 514 -67.79 -43.74 -5.16
CA ILE A 514 -69.08 -43.25 -4.67
C ILE A 514 -70.22 -44.00 -5.35
N GLN A 515 -70.14 -44.19 -6.67
CA GLN A 515 -71.13 -44.92 -7.45
C GLN A 515 -71.20 -46.40 -7.06
N SER A 516 -70.05 -47.04 -6.85
CA SER A 516 -69.96 -48.43 -6.36
C SER A 516 -70.56 -48.57 -4.96
N ARG A 517 -70.30 -47.62 -4.06
CA ARG A 517 -70.84 -47.66 -2.69
C ARG A 517 -72.36 -47.46 -2.69
N GLY A 518 -72.87 -46.54 -3.49
CA GLY A 518 -74.31 -46.34 -3.67
C GLY A 518 -75.01 -47.56 -4.29
N ALA A 519 -74.35 -48.28 -5.21
CA ALA A 519 -74.86 -49.52 -5.77
C ALA A 519 -74.92 -50.65 -4.73
N LEU A 520 -73.93 -50.73 -3.83
CA LEU A 520 -73.88 -51.73 -2.77
C LEU A 520 -74.96 -51.50 -1.70
N ASP A 521 -75.15 -50.25 -1.25
CA ASP A 521 -76.23 -49.91 -0.32
C ASP A 521 -77.62 -50.20 -0.94
N GLY A 522 -77.79 -49.96 -2.24
CA GLY A 522 -79.02 -50.31 -2.97
C GLY A 522 -79.23 -51.82 -3.14
N THR A 523 -78.17 -52.62 -3.26
CA THR A 523 -78.30 -54.09 -3.24
C THR A 523 -78.66 -54.64 -1.87
N ASP A 524 -78.18 -54.03 -0.78
CA ASP A 524 -78.51 -54.45 0.59
C ASP A 524 -80.00 -54.22 0.88
N GLU A 525 -80.53 -53.06 0.46
CA GLU A 525 -81.96 -52.74 0.56
C GLU A 525 -82.84 -53.69 -0.28
N ALA A 526 -82.38 -54.09 -1.48
CA ALA A 526 -83.06 -55.07 -2.34
C ALA A 526 -83.03 -56.50 -1.78
N VAL A 527 -81.94 -56.92 -1.13
CA VAL A 527 -81.86 -58.21 -0.44
C VAL A 527 -82.79 -58.24 0.77
N THR A 528 -82.93 -57.13 1.49
CA THR A 528 -83.90 -56.97 2.59
C THR A 528 -85.36 -57.05 2.08
N GLY A 529 -85.65 -56.46 0.92
CA GLY A 529 -86.96 -56.57 0.27
C GLY A 529 -87.27 -57.97 -0.28
N LEU A 530 -86.27 -58.70 -0.79
CA LEU A 530 -86.44 -60.07 -1.27
C LEU A 530 -86.63 -61.08 -0.12
N THR A 531 -86.03 -60.81 1.04
CA THR A 531 -86.26 -61.60 2.26
C THR A 531 -87.67 -61.36 2.82
N ASP A 532 -88.19 -60.13 2.81
CA ASP A 532 -89.58 -59.82 3.21
C ASP A 532 -90.62 -60.44 2.25
N ALA A 533 -90.36 -60.40 0.93
CA ALA A 533 -91.21 -61.04 -0.07
C ALA A 533 -91.22 -62.57 0.04
N SER A 534 -90.11 -63.19 0.47
CA SER A 534 -89.99 -64.63 0.70
C SER A 534 -90.72 -65.09 1.97
N VAL A 535 -90.77 -64.23 3.02
CA VAL A 535 -91.59 -64.43 4.22
C VAL A 535 -93.09 -64.37 3.87
N ARG A 536 -93.47 -63.43 2.98
CA ARG A 536 -94.86 -63.25 2.53
C ARG A 536 -95.38 -64.37 1.62
N LEU A 537 -94.48 -65.02 0.87
CA LEU A 537 -94.79 -66.18 0.03
C LEU A 537 -94.96 -67.46 0.88
N LEU A 538 -94.29 -67.54 2.03
CA LEU A 538 -94.47 -68.62 3.02
C LEU A 538 -95.80 -68.47 3.80
N GLU A 539 -96.20 -67.24 4.16
CA GLU A 539 -97.51 -66.97 4.79
C GLU A 539 -98.70 -67.30 3.86
N LEU A 540 -98.57 -67.06 2.55
CA LEU A 540 -99.63 -67.32 1.57
C LEU A 540 -99.81 -68.81 1.25
N ILE A 541 -98.74 -69.60 1.34
CA ILE A 541 -98.77 -71.06 1.19
C ILE A 541 -99.33 -71.73 2.47
N GLN A 542 -99.11 -71.14 3.65
CA GLN A 542 -99.59 -71.68 4.93
C GLN A 542 -101.09 -71.40 5.20
N ALA A 543 -101.66 -70.36 4.56
CA ALA A 543 -103.09 -70.03 4.63
C ALA A 543 -103.98 -70.91 3.73
N SER A 544 -103.45 -71.54 2.68
CA SER A 544 -104.23 -72.32 1.70
C SER A 544 -104.39 -73.82 2.04
N ALA A 545 -103.73 -74.33 3.09
CA ALA A 545 -103.76 -75.75 3.46
C ALA A 545 -104.47 -76.08 4.80
N ARG A 546 -105.13 -75.10 5.45
CA ARG A 546 -105.68 -75.26 6.82
C ARG A 546 -107.20 -75.13 6.97
N HIS A 547 -107.97 -75.19 5.87
CA HIS A 547 -109.44 -75.00 5.91
C HIS A 547 -110.28 -76.16 5.33
N ALA A 548 -109.70 -77.32 5.06
CA ALA A 548 -110.46 -78.54 4.81
C ALA A 548 -109.60 -79.71 5.30
N LYS A 549 -109.99 -80.54 6.25
CA LYS A 549 -111.27 -80.77 6.90
C LYS A 549 -110.93 -81.83 7.95
N GLU A 550 -111.35 -81.63 9.20
CA GLU A 550 -111.50 -82.70 10.20
C GLU A 550 -110.20 -83.34 10.73
N ASP A 551 -109.72 -82.87 11.89
CA ASP A 551 -109.87 -83.66 13.13
C ASP A 551 -109.20 -82.96 14.33
N LEU A 552 -110.02 -82.23 15.09
CA LEU A 552 -110.16 -82.52 16.53
C LEU A 552 -110.29 -84.05 16.67
N PRO A 553 -109.65 -84.81 17.61
CA PRO A 553 -108.79 -84.37 18.71
C PRO A 553 -107.87 -85.51 19.26
N VAL A 554 -106.57 -85.57 18.97
CA VAL A 554 -105.65 -86.42 19.78
C VAL A 554 -104.31 -85.73 19.93
N ALA A 555 -103.85 -85.65 21.17
CA ALA A 555 -102.57 -85.12 21.63
C ALA A 555 -102.52 -83.58 21.82
N ILE A 556 -103.37 -83.09 22.73
CA ILE A 556 -102.81 -82.30 23.82
C ILE A 556 -101.84 -83.22 24.56
N GLY A 557 -100.56 -82.88 24.55
CA GLY A 557 -99.49 -83.60 25.22
C GLY A 557 -98.35 -83.87 24.27
N ASP A 558 -97.16 -83.38 24.64
CA ASP A 558 -95.88 -83.59 23.96
C ASP A 558 -95.68 -82.84 22.64
N PHE A 559 -95.11 -81.63 22.74
CA PHE A 559 -93.66 -81.46 22.51
C PHE A 559 -93.24 -80.03 22.87
N GLU A 560 -93.34 -79.73 24.16
CA GLU A 560 -92.73 -78.56 24.82
C GLU A 560 -91.21 -78.73 25.02
N HIS A 561 -90.54 -79.59 24.23
CA HIS A 561 -89.17 -79.99 24.55
C HIS A 561 -88.20 -80.16 23.38
N ARG A 562 -88.50 -79.66 22.18
CA ARG A 562 -87.55 -79.77 21.06
C ARG A 562 -87.38 -78.50 20.24
N LEU A 563 -87.02 -77.41 20.91
CA LEU A 563 -86.16 -76.41 20.26
C LEU A 563 -85.30 -75.60 21.27
N THR A 564 -84.84 -76.27 22.32
CA THR A 564 -83.54 -75.93 22.92
C THR A 564 -82.53 -76.84 22.23
N GLU A 565 -81.41 -76.26 21.78
CA GLU A 565 -80.25 -76.92 21.17
C GLU A 565 -80.24 -77.02 19.64
N ALA A 566 -79.72 -75.96 19.02
CA ALA A 566 -78.74 -76.07 17.95
C ALA A 566 -77.80 -74.85 18.03
N GLU A 567 -76.98 -74.83 19.08
CA GLU A 567 -75.70 -74.11 19.09
C GLU A 567 -74.75 -74.72 18.06
N GLY A 568 -73.94 -73.89 17.42
CA GLY A 568 -72.77 -74.36 16.67
C GLY A 568 -72.58 -73.74 15.29
N ARG A 569 -72.69 -72.41 15.19
CA ARG A 569 -72.10 -71.53 14.15
C ARG A 569 -72.70 -70.13 14.37
N THR A 570 -71.97 -69.10 14.76
CA THR A 570 -70.73 -68.68 14.13
C THR A 570 -70.03 -67.62 14.99
N ASP A 571 -69.12 -68.07 15.84
CA ASP A 571 -68.04 -67.31 16.49
C ASP A 571 -67.01 -66.68 15.50
N ARG A 572 -67.36 -66.55 14.22
CA ARG A 572 -66.52 -65.88 13.21
C ARG A 572 -67.02 -64.51 12.76
N LEU A 573 -68.21 -64.07 13.18
CA LEU A 573 -68.67 -62.72 12.88
C LEU A 573 -68.23 -61.67 13.90
N ARG A 574 -67.67 -62.11 15.04
CA ARG A 574 -67.19 -61.22 16.12
C ARG A 574 -65.71 -60.84 15.98
N ALA A 575 -64.91 -61.65 15.28
CA ALA A 575 -63.47 -61.41 15.12
C ALA A 575 -63.14 -60.34 14.05
N THR A 576 -64.00 -60.11 13.05
CA THR A 576 -63.76 -59.13 11.97
C THR A 576 -64.31 -57.74 12.24
N MET A 577 -65.09 -57.55 13.31
CA MET A 577 -65.52 -56.21 13.77
C MET A 577 -64.52 -55.57 14.74
N GLU A 578 -63.55 -56.34 15.25
CA GLU A 578 -62.52 -55.87 16.17
C GLU A 578 -61.29 -55.30 15.40
N GLU A 579 -61.00 -55.80 14.20
CA GLU A 579 -59.93 -55.29 13.30
C GLU A 579 -60.25 -53.94 12.61
N ALA A 580 -61.54 -53.61 12.42
CA ALA A 580 -61.96 -52.32 11.84
C ALA A 580 -61.93 -51.16 12.87
N LYS A 581 -61.75 -51.48 14.16
CA LYS A 581 -61.61 -50.50 15.24
C LYS A 581 -60.15 -50.04 15.39
N ASP A 582 -59.18 -50.92 15.08
CA ASP A 582 -57.76 -50.64 15.24
C ASP A 582 -57.18 -49.77 14.09
N ALA A 583 -57.79 -49.80 12.90
CA ALA A 583 -57.39 -48.95 11.76
C ALA A 583 -57.85 -47.47 11.88
N GLY A 584 -58.80 -47.15 12.75
CA GLY A 584 -59.22 -45.77 13.05
C GLY A 584 -58.30 -45.04 14.02
N THR A 585 -57.58 -45.79 14.86
CA THR A 585 -56.61 -45.27 15.85
C THR A 585 -55.30 -44.82 15.21
N ALA A 586 -54.83 -45.49 14.15
CA ALA A 586 -53.59 -45.12 13.45
C ALA A 586 -53.72 -43.82 12.62
N LEU A 587 -54.93 -43.44 12.21
CA LEU A 587 -55.16 -42.18 11.47
C LEU A 587 -55.25 -40.95 12.40
N THR A 588 -55.62 -41.15 13.67
CA THR A 588 -55.65 -40.09 14.69
C THR A 588 -54.23 -39.79 15.19
N GLU A 589 -53.37 -40.81 15.31
CA GLU A 589 -51.97 -40.66 15.70
C GLU A 589 -51.11 -39.97 14.63
N VAL A 590 -51.40 -40.18 13.34
CA VAL A 590 -50.74 -39.46 12.23
C VAL A 590 -51.20 -38.00 12.10
N VAL A 591 -52.44 -37.69 12.49
CA VAL A 591 -52.96 -36.31 12.53
C VAL A 591 -52.45 -35.55 13.76
N ASP A 592 -52.26 -36.22 14.91
CA ASP A 592 -51.59 -35.63 16.07
C ASP A 592 -50.08 -35.43 15.82
N LEU A 593 -49.41 -36.35 15.12
CA LEU A 593 -48.00 -36.20 14.74
C LEU A 593 -47.81 -35.04 13.74
N ALA A 594 -48.72 -34.87 12.77
CA ALA A 594 -48.72 -33.73 11.84
C ALA A 594 -49.08 -32.40 12.53
N GLY A 595 -49.95 -32.44 13.55
CA GLY A 595 -50.29 -31.30 14.40
C GLY A 595 -49.13 -30.87 15.31
N ASP A 596 -48.37 -31.81 15.84
CA ASP A 596 -47.17 -31.53 16.65
C ASP A 596 -45.99 -31.06 15.79
N HIS A 597 -45.77 -31.64 14.60
CA HIS A 597 -44.75 -31.13 13.67
C HIS A 597 -45.06 -29.71 13.17
N SER A 598 -46.34 -29.38 12.94
CA SER A 598 -46.78 -28.02 12.57
C SER A 598 -46.64 -27.02 13.73
N ARG A 599 -46.98 -27.41 14.96
CA ARG A 599 -46.73 -26.58 16.15
C ARG A 599 -45.24 -26.39 16.42
N GLN A 600 -44.43 -27.43 16.23
CA GLN A 600 -42.98 -27.37 16.38
C GLN A 600 -42.32 -26.53 15.29
N ALA A 601 -42.85 -26.53 14.05
CA ALA A 601 -42.46 -25.63 12.97
C ALA A 601 -42.82 -24.16 13.28
N ILE A 602 -43.97 -23.89 13.89
CA ILE A 602 -44.36 -22.54 14.32
C ILE A 602 -43.49 -22.04 15.47
N VAL A 603 -43.12 -22.91 16.42
CA VAL A 603 -42.20 -22.58 17.52
C VAL A 603 -40.79 -22.33 16.98
N THR A 604 -40.28 -23.16 16.07
CA THR A 604 -38.95 -22.94 15.44
C THR A 604 -38.92 -21.70 14.53
N ILE A 605 -40.02 -21.35 13.86
CA ILE A 605 -40.14 -20.07 13.15
C ILE A 605 -40.19 -18.88 14.14
N GLY A 606 -40.83 -19.06 15.31
CA GLY A 606 -40.83 -18.08 16.40
C GLY A 606 -39.44 -17.86 16.99
N GLU A 607 -38.73 -18.93 17.30
CA GLU A 607 -37.33 -18.93 17.79
C GLU A 607 -36.37 -18.37 16.75
N PHE A 608 -36.57 -18.67 15.46
CA PHE A 608 -35.80 -18.09 14.37
C PHE A 608 -36.07 -16.59 14.23
N ARG A 609 -37.32 -16.14 14.43
CA ARG A 609 -37.68 -14.71 14.40
C ARG A 609 -37.14 -13.94 15.61
N GLU A 610 -37.11 -14.57 16.78
CA GLU A 610 -36.50 -14.01 17.99
C GLU A 610 -34.97 -13.98 17.89
N SER A 611 -34.37 -15.01 17.29
CA SER A 611 -32.95 -15.04 16.91
C SER A 611 -32.61 -13.94 15.89
N LEU A 612 -33.38 -13.77 14.82
CA LEU A 612 -33.16 -12.71 13.83
C LEU A 612 -33.36 -11.31 14.42
N SER A 613 -34.36 -11.13 15.29
CA SER A 613 -34.56 -9.88 16.03
C SER A 613 -33.39 -9.60 16.98
N GLY A 614 -32.87 -10.64 17.65
CA GLY A 614 -31.68 -10.56 18.50
C GLY A 614 -30.44 -10.20 17.70
N THR A 615 -30.21 -10.86 16.56
CA THR A 615 -29.07 -10.58 15.68
C THR A 615 -29.15 -9.19 15.05
N ILE A 616 -30.33 -8.70 14.67
CA ILE A 616 -30.52 -7.33 14.16
C ILE A 616 -30.29 -6.30 15.28
N ALA A 617 -30.72 -6.57 16.52
CA ALA A 617 -30.45 -5.70 17.66
C ALA A 617 -28.97 -5.69 18.04
N GLU A 618 -28.29 -6.84 17.99
CA GLU A 618 -26.84 -6.95 18.21
C GLU A 618 -26.05 -6.28 17.08
N GLN A 619 -26.48 -6.41 15.83
CA GLN A 619 -25.88 -5.71 14.67
C GLN A 619 -26.09 -4.19 14.76
N ALA A 620 -27.26 -3.72 15.19
CA ALA A 620 -27.52 -2.31 15.43
C ALA A 620 -26.67 -1.77 16.59
N GLN A 621 -26.51 -2.53 17.66
CA GLN A 621 -25.67 -2.17 18.81
C GLN A 621 -24.18 -2.22 18.46
N ALA A 622 -23.75 -3.13 17.58
CA ALA A 622 -22.39 -3.18 17.06
C ALA A 622 -22.10 -2.00 16.12
N LEU A 623 -23.07 -1.57 15.31
CA LEU A 623 -22.98 -0.38 14.47
C LEU A 623 -22.97 0.90 15.29
N ASP A 624 -23.76 1.00 16.36
CA ASP A 624 -23.72 2.13 17.30
C ASP A 624 -22.38 2.16 18.04
N GLY A 625 -21.86 1.01 18.47
CA GLY A 625 -20.52 0.90 19.07
C GLY A 625 -19.39 1.23 18.10
N LEU A 626 -19.53 0.93 16.81
CA LEU A 626 -18.60 1.38 15.76
C LEU A 626 -18.69 2.88 15.53
N ARG A 627 -19.90 3.45 15.57
CA ARG A 627 -20.15 4.88 15.44
C ARG A 627 -19.56 5.66 16.61
N ASP A 628 -19.75 5.19 17.84
CA ASP A 628 -19.15 5.78 19.05
C ASP A 628 -17.62 5.69 19.02
N ARG A 629 -17.05 4.58 18.51
CA ARG A 629 -15.60 4.46 18.31
C ARG A 629 -15.07 5.40 17.24
N LEU A 630 -15.82 5.62 16.16
CA LEU A 630 -15.47 6.60 15.13
C LEU A 630 -15.53 8.03 15.68
N ASP A 631 -16.54 8.37 16.47
CA ASP A 631 -16.66 9.68 17.13
C ASP A 631 -15.54 9.89 18.16
N ALA A 632 -15.16 8.84 18.89
CA ALA A 632 -14.03 8.85 19.80
C ALA A 632 -12.69 9.01 19.06
N ILE A 633 -12.51 8.36 17.91
CA ILE A 633 -11.31 8.53 17.06
C ILE A 633 -11.25 9.94 16.47
N ASP A 634 -12.37 10.51 16.03
CA ASP A 634 -12.40 11.87 15.50
C ASP A 634 -12.07 12.88 16.61
N THR A 635 -12.63 12.69 17.82
CA THR A 635 -12.30 13.49 19.00
C THR A 635 -10.82 13.36 19.40
N GLN A 636 -10.27 12.14 19.39
CA GLN A 636 -8.84 11.91 19.65
C GLN A 636 -7.94 12.52 18.57
N ASN A 637 -8.35 12.47 17.29
CA ASN A 637 -7.61 13.12 16.21
C ASN A 637 -7.60 14.64 16.36
N VAL A 638 -8.72 15.24 16.79
CA VAL A 638 -8.78 16.67 17.11
C VAL A 638 -7.88 17.00 18.30
N GLU A 639 -7.90 16.21 19.38
CA GLU A 639 -7.00 16.40 20.53
C GLU A 639 -5.52 16.23 20.15
N VAL A 640 -5.17 15.24 19.33
CA VAL A 640 -3.79 15.01 18.86
C VAL A 640 -3.35 16.15 17.94
N ALA A 641 -4.21 16.61 17.04
CA ALA A 641 -3.92 17.76 16.18
C ALA A 641 -3.74 19.04 17.00
N ASP A 642 -4.55 19.28 18.03
CA ASP A 642 -4.40 20.44 18.93
C ASP A 642 -3.17 20.33 19.81
N ARG A 643 -2.85 19.13 20.33
CA ARG A 643 -1.61 18.89 21.09
C ARG A 643 -0.38 19.09 20.21
N ALA A 644 -0.36 18.57 18.99
CA ALA A 644 0.72 18.78 18.03
C ALA A 644 0.88 20.27 17.67
N ARG A 645 -0.24 20.99 17.49
CA ARG A 645 -0.24 22.44 17.21
C ARG A 645 0.29 23.24 18.40
N GLN A 646 -0.08 22.89 19.62
CA GLN A 646 0.43 23.52 20.85
C GLN A 646 1.92 23.22 21.07
N GLU A 647 2.36 21.98 20.87
CA GLU A 647 3.76 21.60 20.98
C GLU A 647 4.62 22.30 19.93
N LEU A 648 4.15 22.39 18.68
CA LEU A 648 4.82 23.16 17.63
C LEU A 648 4.86 24.66 17.96
N THR A 649 3.77 25.24 18.46
CA THR A 649 3.73 26.65 18.88
C THR A 649 4.70 26.92 20.03
N SER A 650 4.76 26.00 21.00
CA SER A 650 5.69 26.06 22.13
C SER A 650 7.14 25.93 21.68
N ALA A 651 7.44 24.98 20.79
CA ALA A 651 8.76 24.79 20.20
C ALA A 651 9.20 26.02 19.39
N ILE A 652 8.31 26.62 18.61
CA ILE A 652 8.58 27.86 17.87
C ILE A 652 8.84 29.03 18.84
N ALA A 653 8.07 29.17 19.92
CA ALA A 653 8.29 30.21 20.93
C ALA A 653 9.63 30.02 21.69
N GLU A 654 9.99 28.78 22.02
CA GLU A 654 11.28 28.41 22.62
C GLU A 654 12.44 28.74 21.66
N LEU A 655 12.28 28.42 20.37
CA LEU A 655 13.28 28.69 19.33
C LEU A 655 13.44 30.20 19.08
N GLU A 656 12.34 30.95 19.07
CA GLU A 656 12.36 32.41 19.00
C GLU A 656 13.03 33.04 20.23
N LYS A 657 12.75 32.52 21.43
CA LYS A 657 13.38 32.96 22.67
C LYS A 657 14.89 32.69 22.66
N ARG A 658 15.32 31.53 22.18
CA ARG A 658 16.74 31.18 22.04
C ARG A 658 17.43 32.02 20.97
N ALA A 659 16.78 32.29 19.84
CA ALA A 659 17.31 33.16 18.80
C ALA A 659 17.48 34.61 19.28
N ARG A 660 16.48 35.17 19.99
CA ARG A 660 16.62 36.48 20.65
C ARG A 660 17.69 36.47 21.74
N GLY A 661 17.81 35.39 22.50
CA GLY A 661 18.86 35.22 23.51
C GLY A 661 20.27 35.19 22.91
N ALA A 662 20.46 34.51 21.79
CA ALA A 662 21.72 34.49 21.05
C ALA A 662 22.07 35.86 20.46
N LEU A 663 21.09 36.57 19.88
CA LEU A 663 21.26 37.94 19.42
C LEU A 663 21.66 38.89 20.56
N PHE A 664 20.98 38.80 21.71
CA PHE A 664 21.31 39.61 22.88
C PHE A 664 22.69 39.26 23.47
N SER A 665 23.10 37.98 23.44
CA SER A 665 24.45 37.60 23.87
C SER A 665 25.51 38.14 22.93
N ILE A 666 25.27 38.11 21.61
CA ILE A 666 26.17 38.68 20.61
C ILE A 666 26.29 40.20 20.79
N GLU A 667 25.18 40.92 20.94
CA GLU A 667 25.20 42.38 21.16
C GLU A 667 25.90 42.76 22.46
N ASN A 668 25.62 42.05 23.55
CA ASN A 668 26.23 42.35 24.85
C ASN A 668 27.71 41.95 24.90
N GLU A 669 28.09 40.82 24.27
CA GLU A 669 29.48 40.42 24.15
C GLU A 669 30.27 41.38 23.25
N GLN A 670 29.67 41.88 22.16
CA GLN A 670 30.26 42.95 21.37
C GLN A 670 30.36 44.27 22.15
N ALA A 671 29.35 44.65 22.93
CA ALA A 671 29.40 45.85 23.77
C ALA A 671 30.49 45.75 24.86
N VAL A 672 30.67 44.57 25.47
CA VAL A 672 31.75 44.30 26.42
C VAL A 672 33.12 44.29 25.74
N ARG A 673 33.24 43.72 24.52
CA ARG A 673 34.48 43.76 23.73
C ARG A 673 34.83 45.20 23.31
N ILE A 674 33.86 46.01 22.91
CA ILE A 674 34.06 47.43 22.55
C ILE A 674 34.45 48.25 23.79
N ARG A 675 33.82 48.05 24.95
CA ARG A 675 34.26 48.69 26.21
C ARG A 675 35.68 48.30 26.60
N LYS A 676 36.02 47.00 26.55
CA LYS A 676 37.39 46.53 26.80
C LYS A 676 38.42 47.06 25.79
N LEU A 677 37.99 47.36 24.56
CA LEU A 677 38.84 47.99 23.55
C LEU A 677 39.01 49.49 23.82
N ALA A 678 37.95 50.18 24.23
CA ALA A 678 37.97 51.60 24.59
C ALA A 678 38.84 51.87 25.84
N ASP A 679 38.72 51.03 26.88
CA ASP A 679 39.57 51.13 28.08
C ASP A 679 41.05 50.89 27.76
N ARG A 680 41.34 50.07 26.74
CA ARG A 680 42.72 49.75 26.31
C ARG A 680 43.33 50.77 25.34
N VAL A 681 42.53 51.71 24.84
CA VAL A 681 42.97 52.85 24.01
C VAL A 681 43.08 54.13 24.86
N GLY A 682 42.52 54.13 26.08
CA GLY A 682 42.61 55.23 27.05
C GLY A 682 43.76 55.14 28.07
N GLU A 683 44.47 54.02 28.12
CA GLU A 683 45.79 53.86 28.77
C GLU A 683 46.90 53.94 27.72
#